data_AF-A0A4V1XHL7-F1
#
_entry.id   AF-A0A4V1XHL7-F1
#
_cell.length_a   1.000
_cell.length_b   1.000
_cell.length_c   1.000
_cell.angle_alpha   90.00
_cell.angle_beta   90.00
_cell.angle_gamma   90.00
#
_symmetry.space_group_name_H-M   'P 1'
#
loop_
_entity.id
_entity.type
_entity.pdbx_description
1 polymer ?
#
loop_
_entity_poly.entity_id
_entity_poly.type
_entity_poly.pdbx_seq_one_letter_code
_entity_poly.pdbx_strand_id
1 'polypeptide(L)'
;MGSDGTPLVGFPPYSHKMAETWRKPSSRWRLGMVLPTSPKKLCVVALCFFFTSLVLVGGSFRARRCIVQKAAEQKAAEEPAYHWQRFPRLNGFYNGVRSLVNFTDWVPEQQAAADTEFSITKLPPLEPVIVDPYPQYGSAAYLKDHHTVKKCFIDEDEKVPAPDIFAYPGIPGNMSAPYFGSYEMLNMAPDRCFERFGRLGPYGYSYIPSEGGLGLANYTEHAGADEIQDMFEKVDYRDVNWGRAQQRCFEKNRERFEPSSRSTGNEAGPKKRVQRTAYVLRTWTGYEYNDIQLLSLRAMINELSLKSGGEYDVHFLVHVKNDSIPIWASEEVYNETLRESVPREFWDMSTLWTEQQMRTYYPGPFPDEENLHNHAEADIYGVYRSAHFALQWFAQHHPEYDFFWNWEMDVRYLGHYYEFHNGVSEWAAAQPRKLLWERSARFWIPSLHGTYSAFSEFVENETREKDEKPIWGPMEFETGERGTLPSPEFNKPPTTFDKDNYEWGVGEEADLLTFNPIFDPTKTNWVFRDDVSGYNVTRPPPRRAALVTIGRLSKRLLQIMHEETSNMRHTMFPEMWPSSVALHHGFKAAYVPHPIYFEHKWPLDTMNQIFNYPTAPHESPFGWGEHNFQGASFYYNAGLSGALWRRWLGDKEDGNGGKKFEEKHSGRMCLRGILHHPIKSEGVESPPMWPL
;
A
#
# COMPACT_ATOMS: atom_id res chain seq x y z
N MET A 1 57.95 -14.88 -30.51
CA MET A 1 58.81 -15.04 -29.32
C MET A 1 57.86 -15.14 -28.13
N GLY A 2 57.44 -16.36 -27.76
CA GLY A 2 57.91 -17.07 -26.55
C GLY A 2 56.99 -16.71 -25.38
N SER A 3 56.01 -17.55 -25.00
CA SER A 3 56.08 -18.59 -23.94
C SER A 3 56.22 -17.95 -22.55
N ASP A 4 55.40 -18.17 -21.50
CA ASP A 4 54.78 -19.37 -20.90
C ASP A 4 53.49 -18.95 -20.13
N GLY A 5 52.54 -19.79 -19.70
CA GLY A 5 52.51 -21.23 -19.49
C GLY A 5 51.08 -21.76 -19.22
N THR A 6 51.03 -23.07 -19.05
CA THR A 6 49.97 -24.06 -19.32
C THR A 6 48.84 -24.23 -18.26
N PRO A 7 47.79 -25.04 -18.55
CA PRO A 7 46.42 -24.90 -18.04
C PRO A 7 45.97 -25.99 -17.03
N LEU A 8 44.76 -25.85 -16.49
CA LEU A 8 44.01 -26.94 -15.86
C LEU A 8 42.65 -27.18 -16.53
N VAL A 9 42.58 -28.38 -17.14
CA VAL A 9 41.50 -29.38 -17.12
C VAL A 9 40.09 -28.95 -17.55
N GLY A 10 39.72 -29.42 -18.74
CA GLY A 10 38.33 -29.53 -19.19
C GLY A 10 37.74 -30.92 -18.99
N PHE A 11 36.41 -30.97 -19.05
CA PHE A 11 35.62 -32.13 -19.49
C PHE A 11 34.46 -31.61 -20.36
N PRO A 12 34.26 -32.16 -21.58
CA PRO A 12 33.16 -31.79 -22.47
C PRO A 12 32.13 -32.96 -22.55
N PRO A 13 31.24 -33.04 -23.57
CA PRO A 13 29.78 -32.97 -23.46
C PRO A 13 29.12 -34.31 -23.83
N TYR A 14 27.79 -34.38 -24.03
CA TYR A 14 27.02 -35.24 -24.98
C TYR A 14 25.56 -35.35 -24.48
N SER A 15 24.55 -34.73 -25.10
CA SER A 15 23.74 -35.24 -26.24
C SER A 15 23.15 -36.64 -26.02
N HIS A 16 21.81 -36.77 -26.00
CA HIS A 16 21.01 -37.84 -26.64
C HIS A 16 19.52 -37.58 -26.36
N LYS A 17 18.72 -37.10 -27.33
CA LYS A 17 17.83 -37.87 -28.23
C LYS A 17 17.01 -38.98 -27.55
N MET A 18 15.71 -38.75 -27.48
CA MET A 18 14.66 -39.75 -27.32
C MET A 18 14.62 -40.71 -28.52
N ALA A 19 14.47 -42.00 -28.26
CA ALA A 19 13.83 -42.95 -29.17
C ALA A 19 13.23 -44.10 -28.35
N GLU A 20 11.96 -44.36 -28.65
CA GLU A 20 11.10 -45.40 -28.10
C GLU A 20 11.70 -46.80 -28.27
N THR A 21 11.39 -47.73 -27.36
CA THR A 21 11.03 -49.11 -27.73
C THR A 21 10.34 -49.84 -26.59
N TRP A 22 9.19 -50.42 -26.94
CA TRP A 22 8.33 -51.29 -26.15
C TRP A 22 8.99 -52.62 -25.76
N ARG A 23 8.87 -53.05 -24.50
CA ARG A 23 8.92 -54.48 -24.10
C ARG A 23 7.94 -54.80 -22.94
N LYS A 24 7.30 -55.96 -23.07
CA LYS A 24 6.17 -56.54 -22.30
C LYS A 24 6.51 -56.95 -20.85
N PRO A 25 5.50 -57.19 -19.98
CA PRO A 25 5.67 -57.43 -18.55
C PRO A 25 5.76 -58.92 -18.17
N SER A 26 6.55 -59.25 -17.14
CA SER A 26 6.39 -60.50 -16.38
C SER A 26 7.11 -60.46 -15.03
N SER A 27 6.37 -60.52 -13.92
CA SER A 27 6.38 -61.66 -12.99
C SER A 27 5.59 -61.33 -11.71
N ARG A 28 4.70 -62.25 -11.35
CA ARG A 28 3.87 -62.24 -10.14
C ARG A 28 4.67 -62.78 -8.96
N TRP A 29 4.75 -62.04 -7.86
CA TRP A 29 5.10 -62.59 -6.54
C TRP A 29 3.82 -62.77 -5.72
N ARG A 30 3.52 -64.03 -5.33
CA ARG A 30 2.45 -64.37 -4.38
C ARG A 30 3.06 -64.46 -2.97
N LEU A 31 2.56 -63.69 -2.02
CA LEU A 31 2.78 -63.93 -0.59
C LEU A 31 1.87 -65.08 -0.14
N GLY A 32 2.46 -66.09 0.49
CA GLY A 32 1.74 -67.12 1.24
C GLY A 32 2.50 -67.46 2.51
N MET A 33 1.95 -67.09 3.66
CA MET A 33 2.21 -67.78 4.93
C MET A 33 1.10 -67.43 5.94
N VAL A 34 0.22 -68.38 6.21
CA VAL A 34 -0.75 -68.34 7.31
C VAL A 34 -0.24 -69.29 8.38
N LEU A 35 0.18 -68.75 9.54
CA LEU A 35 0.47 -69.53 10.74
C LEU A 35 -0.80 -69.59 11.62
N PRO A 36 -1.22 -70.77 12.11
CA PRO A 36 -2.41 -70.88 12.94
C PRO A 36 -2.10 -70.35 14.35
N THR A 37 -2.68 -69.22 14.74
CA THR A 37 -2.52 -68.63 16.07
C THR A 37 -3.80 -68.81 16.89
N SER A 38 -3.66 -69.37 18.10
CA SER A 38 -4.75 -69.54 19.06
C SER A 38 -5.32 -68.18 19.50
N PRO A 39 -6.64 -68.03 19.76
CA PRO A 39 -7.27 -66.77 20.16
C PRO A 39 -6.59 -66.10 21.36
N LYS A 40 -6.10 -66.89 22.33
CA LYS A 40 -5.39 -66.37 23.51
C LYS A 40 -4.05 -65.71 23.14
N LYS A 41 -3.32 -66.24 22.15
CA LYS A 41 -2.06 -65.66 21.67
C LYS A 41 -2.30 -64.39 20.86
N LEU A 42 -3.38 -64.34 20.09
CA LEU A 42 -3.83 -63.13 19.38
C LEU A 42 -4.21 -62.00 20.33
N CYS A 43 -4.92 -62.28 21.43
CA CYS A 43 -5.22 -61.28 22.45
C CYS A 43 -3.96 -60.74 23.14
N VAL A 44 -3.00 -61.60 23.49
CA VAL A 44 -1.73 -61.17 24.11
C VAL A 44 -0.91 -60.32 23.13
N VAL A 45 -0.80 -60.73 21.87
CA VAL A 45 -0.10 -59.96 20.84
C VAL A 45 -0.79 -58.61 20.60
N ALA A 46 -2.13 -58.57 20.54
CA ALA A 46 -2.88 -57.33 20.38
C ALA A 46 -2.72 -56.38 21.58
N LEU A 47 -2.75 -56.90 22.82
CA LEU A 47 -2.48 -56.13 24.03
C LEU A 47 -1.05 -55.60 24.05
N CYS A 48 -0.06 -56.44 23.72
CA CYS A 48 1.32 -56.00 23.60
C CYS A 48 1.44 -54.89 22.54
N PHE A 49 0.89 -55.07 21.33
CA PHE A 49 0.90 -54.02 20.30
C PHE A 49 0.22 -52.72 20.75
N PHE A 50 -0.88 -52.80 21.49
CA PHE A 50 -1.59 -51.64 22.01
C PHE A 50 -0.78 -50.90 23.10
N PHE A 51 -0.13 -51.62 24.00
CA PHE A 51 0.74 -51.01 25.00
C PHE A 51 2.02 -50.43 24.38
N THR A 52 2.63 -51.13 23.42
CA THR A 52 3.82 -50.62 22.71
C THR A 52 3.45 -49.39 21.88
N SER A 53 2.28 -49.36 21.23
CA SER A 53 1.82 -48.18 20.48
C SER A 53 1.51 -46.99 21.40
N LEU A 54 0.90 -47.21 22.57
CA LEU A 54 0.69 -46.16 23.56
C LEU A 54 2.01 -45.57 24.08
N VAL A 55 3.01 -46.42 24.35
CA VAL A 55 4.34 -45.96 24.81
C VAL A 55 5.09 -45.23 23.69
N LEU A 56 5.01 -45.71 22.44
CA LEU A 56 5.66 -45.06 21.30
C LEU A 56 4.99 -43.72 20.95
N VAL A 57 3.65 -43.65 20.94
CA VAL A 57 2.90 -42.41 20.69
C VAL A 57 3.08 -41.42 21.84
N GLY A 58 2.96 -41.88 23.09
CA GLY A 58 3.20 -41.04 24.27
C GLY A 58 4.65 -40.54 24.37
N GLY A 59 5.62 -41.40 24.06
CA GLY A 59 7.04 -41.07 23.99
C GLY A 59 7.34 -40.07 22.88
N SER A 60 6.76 -40.26 21.69
CA SER A 60 6.89 -39.33 20.55
C SER A 60 6.26 -37.96 20.85
N PHE A 61 5.10 -37.94 21.51
CA PHE A 61 4.42 -36.69 21.89
C PHE A 61 5.23 -35.92 22.96
N ARG A 62 5.78 -36.64 23.94
CA ARG A 62 6.63 -36.06 24.99
C ARG A 62 7.97 -35.58 24.43
N ALA A 63 8.59 -36.33 23.53
CA ALA A 63 9.82 -35.92 22.83
C ALA A 63 9.57 -34.68 21.97
N ARG A 64 8.47 -34.64 21.21
CA ARG A 64 8.10 -33.47 20.40
C ARG A 64 7.83 -32.25 21.26
N ARG A 65 7.13 -32.39 22.40
CA ARG A 65 6.96 -31.31 23.38
C ARG A 65 8.30 -30.83 23.94
N CYS A 66 9.21 -31.73 24.30
CA CYS A 66 10.53 -31.37 24.83
C CYS A 66 11.40 -30.68 23.77
N ILE A 67 11.35 -31.10 22.50
CA ILE A 67 12.04 -30.44 21.38
C ILE A 67 11.47 -29.03 21.16
N VAL A 68 10.15 -28.89 21.10
CA VAL A 68 9.49 -27.57 20.95
C VAL A 68 9.83 -26.66 22.13
N GLN A 69 9.83 -27.21 23.35
CA GLN A 69 10.18 -26.45 24.55
C GLN A 69 11.65 -26.03 24.54
N LYS A 70 12.58 -26.92 24.18
CA LYS A 70 14.00 -26.57 24.03
C LYS A 70 14.27 -25.56 22.91
N ALA A 71 13.55 -25.67 21.79
CA ALA A 71 13.63 -24.69 20.71
C ALA A 71 13.06 -23.32 21.14
N ALA A 72 11.99 -23.30 21.93
CA ALA A 72 11.45 -22.08 22.52
C ALA A 72 12.40 -21.48 23.57
N GLU A 73 13.03 -22.31 24.41
CA GLU A 73 14.04 -21.91 25.39
C GLU A 73 15.30 -21.36 24.69
N GLN A 74 15.76 -21.97 23.59
CA GLN A 74 16.86 -21.45 22.78
C GLN A 74 16.50 -20.13 22.12
N LYS A 75 15.31 -20.01 21.51
CA LYS A 75 14.82 -18.77 20.90
C LYS A 75 14.63 -17.65 21.95
N ALA A 76 14.25 -18.00 23.17
CA ALA A 76 14.15 -17.06 24.29
C ALA A 76 15.52 -16.67 24.88
N ALA A 77 16.56 -17.46 24.63
CA ALA A 77 17.93 -17.20 25.07
C ALA A 77 18.78 -16.43 24.04
N GLU A 78 18.30 -16.27 22.81
CA GLU A 78 18.93 -15.40 21.81
C GLU A 78 18.73 -13.93 22.18
N GLU A 79 19.80 -13.14 22.19
CA GLU A 79 19.67 -11.70 22.39
C GLU A 79 18.85 -11.09 21.24
N PRO A 80 17.93 -10.16 21.52
CA PRO A 80 17.18 -9.50 20.47
C PRO A 80 18.13 -8.80 19.49
N ALA A 81 17.94 -9.04 18.20
CA ALA A 81 18.77 -8.48 17.13
C ALA A 81 18.74 -6.95 17.12
N TYR A 82 17.60 -6.36 17.52
CA TYR A 82 17.41 -4.91 17.56
C TYR A 82 16.94 -4.44 18.93
N HIS A 83 17.38 -3.25 19.32
CA HIS A 83 17.11 -2.70 20.66
C HIS A 83 15.61 -2.59 20.97
N TRP A 84 14.80 -2.24 19.98
CA TRP A 84 13.35 -2.03 20.14
C TRP A 84 12.57 -3.30 20.42
N GLN A 85 13.12 -4.47 20.11
CA GLN A 85 12.52 -5.77 20.43
C GLN A 85 12.51 -6.07 21.94
N ARG A 86 13.23 -5.26 22.74
CA ARG A 86 13.21 -5.34 24.21
C ARG A 86 12.02 -4.60 24.82
N PHE A 87 11.37 -3.72 24.06
CA PHE A 87 10.17 -3.02 24.53
C PHE A 87 9.00 -4.01 24.66
N PRO A 88 8.01 -3.75 25.53
CA PRO A 88 6.87 -4.65 25.69
C PRO A 88 6.07 -4.81 24.38
N ARG A 89 5.67 -6.04 24.03
CA ARG A 89 4.78 -6.34 22.89
C ARG A 89 3.38 -5.75 23.13
N LEU A 90 2.79 -5.18 22.07
CA LEU A 90 1.40 -4.75 22.02
C LEU A 90 0.55 -5.83 21.32
N ASN A 91 -0.56 -6.22 21.94
CA ASN A 91 -1.46 -7.28 21.46
C ASN A 91 -2.89 -6.78 21.20
N GLY A 92 -3.19 -5.52 21.49
CA GLY A 92 -4.52 -4.91 21.29
C GLY A 92 -5.01 -4.98 19.85
N PHE A 93 -4.10 -5.04 18.88
CA PHE A 93 -4.41 -5.24 17.46
C PHE A 93 -5.20 -6.52 17.16
N TYR A 94 -5.02 -7.57 17.97
CA TYR A 94 -5.56 -8.90 17.68
C TYR A 94 -6.94 -9.12 18.32
N ASN A 95 -7.48 -8.09 18.98
CA ASN A 95 -8.82 -8.11 19.53
C ASN A 95 -9.87 -8.02 18.42
N GLY A 96 -11.06 -8.52 18.71
CA GLY A 96 -12.06 -8.81 17.69
C GLY A 96 -13.44 -8.23 17.97
N VAL A 97 -14.35 -8.47 17.03
CA VAL A 97 -15.72 -7.93 17.03
C VAL A 97 -16.56 -8.26 18.28
N ARG A 98 -16.21 -9.28 19.06
CA ARG A 98 -16.92 -9.62 20.31
C ARG A 98 -16.44 -8.84 21.52
N SER A 99 -15.47 -7.95 21.33
CA SER A 99 -14.87 -7.11 22.38
C SER A 99 -15.05 -5.62 22.13
N LEU A 100 -15.97 -5.24 21.24
CA LEU A 100 -16.18 -3.84 20.89
C LEU A 100 -16.67 -3.02 22.08
N VAL A 101 -16.11 -1.82 22.22
CA VAL A 101 -16.53 -0.78 23.15
C VAL A 101 -16.84 0.49 22.36
N ASN A 102 -17.62 1.40 22.96
CA ASN A 102 -17.77 2.73 22.39
C ASN A 102 -16.42 3.45 22.39
N PHE A 103 -16.18 4.30 21.39
CA PHE A 103 -14.91 5.02 21.27
C PHE A 103 -14.59 5.90 22.49
N THR A 104 -15.61 6.47 23.15
CA THR A 104 -15.43 7.26 24.37
C THR A 104 -14.98 6.44 25.58
N ASP A 105 -15.23 5.13 25.56
CA ASP A 105 -14.88 4.20 26.63
C ASP A 105 -13.54 3.47 26.34
N TRP A 106 -12.97 3.68 25.16
CA TRP A 106 -11.73 3.06 24.74
C TRP A 106 -10.53 3.71 25.43
N VAL A 107 -9.71 2.85 26.04
CA VAL A 107 -8.38 3.20 26.54
C VAL A 107 -7.35 2.43 25.70
N PRO A 108 -6.36 3.10 25.09
CA PRO A 108 -5.32 2.42 24.32
C PRO A 108 -4.48 1.48 25.19
N GLU A 109 -4.02 0.36 24.64
CA GLU A 109 -3.11 -0.59 25.34
C GLU A 109 -1.84 0.06 25.86
N GLN A 110 -1.34 1.08 25.18
CA GLN A 110 -0.19 1.85 25.65
C GLN A 110 -0.44 2.57 26.99
N GLN A 111 -1.70 2.83 27.34
CA GLN A 111 -2.10 3.56 28.55
C GLN A 111 -2.82 2.67 29.57
N ALA A 112 -3.41 1.56 29.11
CA ALA A 112 -4.11 0.62 29.96
C ALA A 112 -3.17 -0.07 30.97
N ALA A 113 -3.70 -0.39 32.16
CA ALA A 113 -3.01 -1.26 33.10
C ALA A 113 -2.90 -2.68 32.52
N ALA A 114 -1.84 -3.42 32.87
CA ALA A 114 -1.58 -4.74 32.29
C ALA A 114 -2.68 -5.77 32.58
N ASP A 115 -3.49 -5.55 33.62
CA ASP A 115 -4.63 -6.36 34.07
C ASP A 115 -5.99 -5.80 33.65
N THR A 116 -6.02 -4.82 32.72
CA THR A 116 -7.29 -4.26 32.22
C THR A 116 -8.08 -5.32 31.45
N GLU A 117 -9.13 -5.86 32.07
CA GLU A 117 -10.09 -6.75 31.42
C GLU A 117 -11.17 -5.94 30.69
N PHE A 118 -11.54 -6.39 29.50
CA PHE A 118 -12.69 -5.89 28.76
C PHE A 118 -13.70 -7.03 28.52
N SER A 119 -14.97 -6.68 28.39
CA SER A 119 -16.04 -7.66 28.21
C SER A 119 -15.94 -8.32 26.83
N ILE A 120 -15.95 -9.65 26.81
CA ILE A 120 -16.04 -10.44 25.57
C ILE A 120 -17.41 -11.13 25.54
N THR A 121 -18.23 -10.75 24.56
CA THR A 121 -19.58 -11.28 24.38
C THR A 121 -19.59 -12.51 23.46
N LYS A 122 -20.75 -13.14 23.29
CA LYS A 122 -20.91 -14.28 22.35
C LYS A 122 -21.07 -13.83 20.90
N LEU A 123 -21.78 -12.73 20.69
CA LEU A 123 -21.99 -12.05 19.42
C LEU A 123 -21.40 -10.63 19.53
N PRO A 124 -21.11 -9.94 18.41
CA PRO A 124 -20.72 -8.53 18.46
C PRO A 124 -21.71 -7.71 19.32
N PRO A 125 -21.25 -6.86 20.24
CA PRO A 125 -22.13 -6.11 21.14
C PRO A 125 -22.74 -4.85 20.50
N LEU A 126 -22.29 -4.49 19.29
CA LEU A 126 -22.78 -3.37 18.50
C LEU A 126 -23.22 -3.89 17.14
N GLU A 127 -24.25 -3.28 16.55
CA GLU A 127 -24.71 -3.61 15.20
C GLU A 127 -23.83 -2.91 14.15
N PRO A 128 -23.53 -3.56 13.01
CA PRO A 128 -22.78 -2.95 11.92
C PRO A 128 -23.59 -1.84 11.24
N VAL A 129 -22.90 -0.82 10.71
CA VAL A 129 -23.49 0.33 10.03
C VAL A 129 -22.88 0.54 8.65
N ILE A 130 -23.66 1.14 7.74
CA ILE A 130 -23.17 1.59 6.43
C ILE A 130 -22.12 2.68 6.62
N VAL A 131 -21.01 2.58 5.87
CA VAL A 131 -19.99 3.62 5.81
C VAL A 131 -20.19 4.45 4.55
N ASP A 132 -20.73 5.66 4.73
CA ASP A 132 -20.97 6.64 3.68
C ASP A 132 -20.20 7.94 3.99
N PRO A 133 -18.97 8.09 3.50
CA PRO A 133 -18.17 9.30 3.69
C PRO A 133 -18.38 10.34 2.58
N TYR A 134 -19.30 10.10 1.63
CA TYR A 134 -19.47 11.00 0.49
C TYR A 134 -20.22 12.27 0.92
N PRO A 135 -19.98 13.41 0.23
CA PRO A 135 -20.83 14.57 0.40
C PRO A 135 -22.30 14.21 0.19
N GLN A 136 -23.18 14.86 0.94
CA GLN A 136 -24.63 14.72 0.74
C GLN A 136 -25.03 15.36 -0.60
N TYR A 137 -24.84 14.62 -1.69
CA TYR A 137 -24.92 15.12 -3.07
C TYR A 137 -26.29 15.69 -3.45
N GLY A 138 -27.36 15.25 -2.78
CA GLY A 138 -28.72 15.78 -2.96
C GLY A 138 -29.07 16.98 -2.07
N SER A 139 -28.18 17.40 -1.17
CA SER A 139 -28.45 18.49 -0.24
C SER A 139 -28.44 19.86 -0.92
N ALA A 140 -29.26 20.79 -0.42
CA ALA A 140 -29.26 22.18 -0.91
C ALA A 140 -27.88 22.86 -0.73
N ALA A 141 -27.12 22.48 0.30
CA ALA A 141 -25.77 22.98 0.54
C ALA A 141 -24.79 22.58 -0.57
N TYR A 142 -24.79 21.30 -0.96
CA TYR A 142 -23.94 20.81 -2.07
C TYR A 142 -24.40 21.38 -3.42
N LEU A 143 -25.70 21.32 -3.70
CA LEU A 143 -26.28 21.79 -4.96
C LEU A 143 -26.19 23.31 -5.14
N LYS A 144 -25.88 24.08 -4.09
CA LYS A 144 -25.58 25.52 -4.22
C LYS A 144 -24.35 25.73 -5.11
N ASP A 145 -23.27 25.00 -4.82
CA ASP A 145 -21.97 25.21 -5.42
C ASP A 145 -21.63 24.17 -6.51
N HIS A 146 -22.29 23.01 -6.53
CA HIS A 146 -21.96 21.90 -7.44
C HIS A 146 -23.16 21.42 -8.27
N HIS A 147 -22.86 20.67 -9.33
CA HIS A 147 -23.87 19.96 -10.12
C HIS A 147 -24.37 18.71 -9.40
N THR A 148 -25.62 18.31 -9.67
CA THR A 148 -26.20 17.07 -9.16
C THR A 148 -25.36 15.86 -9.56
N VAL A 149 -25.10 14.96 -8.60
CA VAL A 149 -24.41 13.70 -8.86
C VAL A 149 -25.44 12.61 -9.18
N LYS A 150 -25.30 12.01 -10.36
CA LYS A 150 -26.16 10.92 -10.82
C LYS A 150 -25.57 9.59 -10.40
N LYS A 151 -26.41 8.71 -9.86
CA LYS A 151 -26.03 7.37 -9.39
C LYS A 151 -25.43 6.53 -10.53
N CYS A 152 -24.31 5.88 -10.23
CA CYS A 152 -23.60 4.97 -11.12
C CYS A 152 -23.90 3.49 -10.76
N PHE A 153 -23.69 2.61 -11.74
CA PHE A 153 -24.04 1.20 -11.68
C PHE A 153 -22.89 0.36 -12.22
N ILE A 154 -22.76 -0.86 -11.73
CA ILE A 154 -21.71 -1.81 -12.14
C ILE A 154 -22.00 -2.34 -13.55
N ASP A 155 -23.26 -2.67 -13.82
CA ASP A 155 -23.71 -3.26 -15.07
C ASP A 155 -24.19 -2.20 -16.09
N GLU A 156 -24.33 -2.61 -17.34
CA GLU A 156 -24.76 -1.74 -18.45
C GLU A 156 -26.25 -1.42 -18.41
N ASP A 157 -27.07 -2.35 -17.90
CA ASP A 157 -28.53 -2.20 -17.80
C ASP A 157 -28.97 -1.30 -16.63
N GLU A 158 -28.03 -0.76 -15.85
CA GLU A 158 -28.26 0.04 -14.64
C GLU A 158 -29.14 -0.67 -13.59
N LYS A 159 -28.97 -2.00 -13.41
CA LYS A 159 -29.74 -2.78 -12.43
C LYS A 159 -28.97 -3.07 -11.15
N VAL A 160 -27.64 -3.15 -11.23
CA VAL A 160 -26.76 -3.50 -10.12
C VAL A 160 -26.05 -2.24 -9.61
N PRO A 161 -26.53 -1.64 -8.50
CA PRO A 161 -25.89 -0.47 -7.95
C PRO A 161 -24.50 -0.80 -7.40
N ALA A 162 -23.63 0.21 -7.38
CA ALA A 162 -22.38 0.18 -6.62
C ALA A 162 -22.67 -0.14 -5.13
N PRO A 163 -22.11 -1.23 -4.56
CA PRO A 163 -22.45 -1.65 -3.20
C PRO A 163 -21.84 -0.73 -2.13
N ASP A 164 -22.49 -0.69 -0.98
CA ASP A 164 -21.97 -0.08 0.25
C ASP A 164 -21.03 -1.05 0.99
N ILE A 165 -20.23 -0.51 1.91
CA ILE A 165 -19.43 -1.29 2.86
C ILE A 165 -19.89 -1.02 4.29
N PHE A 166 -19.50 -1.91 5.20
CA PHE A 166 -19.99 -1.89 6.58
C PHE A 166 -18.84 -1.90 7.58
N ALA A 167 -19.06 -1.19 8.69
CA ALA A 167 -18.15 -1.14 9.83
C ALA A 167 -18.95 -1.20 11.13
N TYR A 168 -18.30 -1.61 12.22
CA TYR A 168 -18.90 -1.50 13.54
C TYR A 168 -18.65 -0.11 14.13
N PRO A 169 -19.65 0.57 14.72
CA PRO A 169 -19.53 1.91 15.31
C PRO A 169 -18.90 1.84 16.72
N GLY A 170 -17.73 1.21 16.79
CA GLY A 170 -16.92 1.06 17.99
C GLY A 170 -15.59 0.42 17.63
N ILE A 171 -14.71 0.29 18.62
CA ILE A 171 -13.38 -0.32 18.43
C ILE A 171 -13.15 -1.40 19.49
N PRO A 172 -12.33 -2.43 19.21
CA PRO A 172 -12.05 -3.45 20.21
C PRO A 172 -11.48 -2.84 21.49
N GLY A 173 -11.94 -3.35 22.62
CA GLY A 173 -11.40 -3.00 23.92
C GLY A 173 -9.88 -3.18 23.93
N ASN A 174 -9.17 -2.22 24.52
CA ASN A 174 -7.71 -2.22 24.58
C ASN A 174 -7.00 -2.25 23.21
N MET A 175 -7.65 -1.87 22.10
CA MET A 175 -6.98 -1.76 20.81
C MET A 175 -5.82 -0.76 20.91
N SER A 176 -4.65 -1.06 20.36
CA SER A 176 -3.50 -0.16 20.46
C SER A 176 -3.72 1.12 19.62
N ALA A 177 -3.15 2.25 20.06
CA ALA A 177 -3.19 3.54 19.33
C ALA A 177 -2.04 3.65 18.31
N PRO A 178 -2.18 4.47 17.24
CA PRO A 178 -1.05 4.79 16.37
C PRO A 178 -0.01 5.64 17.12
N TYR A 179 1.27 5.50 16.77
CA TYR A 179 2.33 6.36 17.28
C TYR A 179 2.53 7.61 16.43
N PHE A 180 2.42 7.46 15.11
CA PHE A 180 2.50 8.58 14.17
C PHE A 180 1.14 8.86 13.56
N GLY A 181 0.87 10.15 13.30
CA GLY A 181 -0.35 10.56 12.63
C GLY A 181 -1.63 10.31 13.43
N SER A 182 -2.75 10.74 12.89
CA SER A 182 -4.07 10.53 13.52
C SER A 182 -5.18 10.49 12.48
N TYR A 183 -6.32 9.91 12.86
CA TYR A 183 -7.50 9.83 12.01
C TYR A 183 -8.16 11.21 11.87
N GLU A 184 -8.28 11.91 12.99
CA GLU A 184 -8.91 13.22 13.12
C GLU A 184 -8.17 14.28 12.31
N MET A 185 -6.84 14.20 12.23
CA MET A 185 -6.04 15.14 11.43
C MET A 185 -6.34 15.03 9.93
N LEU A 186 -6.81 13.87 9.48
CA LEU A 186 -7.18 13.61 8.09
C LEU A 186 -8.69 13.59 7.88
N ASN A 187 -9.49 14.17 8.80
CA ASN A 187 -10.96 14.15 8.74
C ASN A 187 -11.56 12.73 8.59
N MET A 188 -10.85 11.71 9.08
CA MET A 188 -11.35 10.33 9.07
C MET A 188 -11.98 10.00 10.41
N ALA A 189 -13.04 9.20 10.39
CA ALA A 189 -13.71 8.76 11.60
C ALA A 189 -12.81 7.82 12.43
N PRO A 190 -12.46 8.18 13.68
CA PRO A 190 -11.60 7.37 14.54
C PRO A 190 -12.35 6.25 15.29
N ASP A 191 -13.69 6.29 15.27
CA ASP A 191 -14.61 5.61 16.17
C ASP A 191 -15.28 4.37 15.55
N ARG A 192 -14.73 3.86 14.45
CA ARG A 192 -15.22 2.64 13.78
C ARG A 192 -14.11 1.66 13.46
N CYS A 193 -14.44 0.37 13.45
CA CYS A 193 -13.54 -0.67 12.99
C CYS A 193 -14.16 -1.53 11.88
N PHE A 194 -13.29 -2.05 11.04
CA PHE A 194 -13.60 -2.86 9.88
C PHE A 194 -13.15 -4.31 10.13
N GLU A 195 -14.06 -5.23 9.89
CA GLU A 195 -13.77 -6.65 9.79
C GLU A 195 -14.13 -7.13 8.39
N ARG A 196 -13.63 -8.31 8.04
CA ARG A 196 -13.58 -8.76 6.64
C ARG A 196 -14.95 -9.04 6.00
N PHE A 197 -16.00 -9.36 6.74
CA PHE A 197 -17.34 -9.54 6.13
C PHE A 197 -17.94 -8.20 5.68
N GLY A 198 -17.89 -7.16 6.51
CA GLY A 198 -18.38 -5.83 6.20
C GLY A 198 -17.49 -5.09 5.23
N ARG A 199 -16.17 -5.32 5.30
CA ARG A 199 -15.18 -4.66 4.44
C ARG A 199 -15.10 -5.26 3.05
N LEU A 200 -15.14 -6.59 2.92
CA LEU A 200 -14.89 -7.31 1.67
C LEU A 200 -16.08 -8.18 1.19
N GLY A 201 -17.07 -8.44 2.05
CA GLY A 201 -18.27 -9.21 1.72
C GLY A 201 -18.97 -8.70 0.46
N PRO A 202 -19.29 -7.40 0.35
CA PRO A 202 -19.93 -6.82 -0.83
C PRO A 202 -19.13 -6.98 -2.12
N TYR A 203 -17.82 -7.24 -2.03
CA TYR A 203 -16.91 -7.42 -3.17
C TYR A 203 -16.69 -8.88 -3.57
N GLY A 204 -17.34 -9.83 -2.89
CA GLY A 204 -17.27 -11.26 -3.22
C GLY A 204 -16.59 -12.13 -2.16
N TYR A 205 -16.23 -11.59 -0.99
CA TYR A 205 -15.52 -12.36 0.03
C TYR A 205 -16.33 -13.53 0.62
N SER A 206 -17.62 -13.30 0.91
CA SER A 206 -18.42 -14.16 1.79
C SER A 206 -19.24 -15.25 1.08
N TYR A 207 -19.37 -15.19 -0.24
CA TYR A 207 -20.22 -16.09 -1.02
C TYR A 207 -19.45 -16.83 -2.12
N ILE A 208 -19.98 -17.96 -2.55
CA ILE A 208 -19.26 -18.94 -3.38
C ILE A 208 -19.13 -18.50 -4.86
N PRO A 209 -18.15 -19.05 -5.61
CA PRO A 209 -17.96 -18.71 -7.02
C PRO A 209 -19.17 -18.90 -7.94
N SER A 210 -20.05 -19.87 -7.67
CA SER A 210 -21.27 -20.07 -8.46
C SER A 210 -22.30 -18.95 -8.31
N GLU A 211 -22.24 -18.21 -7.19
CA GLU A 211 -23.03 -17.02 -6.91
C GLU A 211 -22.26 -15.72 -7.29
N GLY A 212 -21.09 -15.86 -7.91
CA GLY A 212 -20.26 -14.74 -8.37
C GLY A 212 -19.27 -14.16 -7.37
N GLY A 213 -19.07 -14.82 -6.22
CA GLY A 213 -18.07 -14.46 -5.21
C GLY A 213 -16.78 -15.28 -5.34
N LEU A 214 -15.99 -15.34 -4.25
CA LEU A 214 -14.71 -16.06 -4.18
C LEU A 214 -14.69 -17.14 -3.08
N GLY A 215 -15.68 -17.16 -2.17
CA GLY A 215 -15.85 -18.22 -1.18
C GLY A 215 -14.79 -18.26 -0.07
N LEU A 216 -14.08 -17.15 0.17
CA LEU A 216 -12.94 -17.08 1.10
C LEU A 216 -13.36 -17.14 2.58
N ALA A 217 -14.60 -16.76 2.90
CA ALA A 217 -15.11 -16.75 4.27
C ALA A 217 -15.15 -18.13 4.95
N ASN A 218 -15.25 -19.23 4.19
CA ASN A 218 -15.47 -20.60 4.69
C ASN A 218 -14.47 -21.04 5.78
N TYR A 219 -13.23 -20.53 5.70
CA TYR A 219 -12.15 -20.92 6.60
C TYR A 219 -12.04 -20.06 7.85
N THR A 220 -13.06 -19.24 8.13
CA THR A 220 -13.00 -18.25 9.21
C THR A 220 -14.17 -18.37 10.20
N GLU A 221 -14.12 -17.61 11.29
CA GLU A 221 -15.18 -17.54 12.32
C GLU A 221 -16.40 -16.73 11.81
N HIS A 222 -17.63 -17.05 12.22
CA HIS A 222 -18.88 -16.53 11.59
C HIS A 222 -19.89 -15.88 12.57
N ALA A 223 -19.62 -15.78 13.88
CA ALA A 223 -20.54 -15.17 14.84
C ALA A 223 -20.89 -13.73 14.43
N GLY A 224 -22.19 -13.46 14.25
CA GLY A 224 -22.71 -12.16 13.80
C GLY A 224 -22.41 -11.82 12.33
N ALA A 225 -21.86 -12.74 11.54
CA ALA A 225 -21.58 -12.49 10.11
C ALA A 225 -22.87 -12.48 9.26
N ASP A 226 -23.90 -13.21 9.68
CA ASP A 226 -25.20 -13.26 8.98
C ASP A 226 -25.88 -11.90 8.96
N GLU A 227 -25.78 -11.12 10.04
CA GLU A 227 -26.30 -9.74 10.10
C GLU A 227 -25.72 -8.86 9.00
N ILE A 228 -24.42 -8.99 8.70
CA ILE A 228 -23.77 -8.24 7.62
C ILE A 228 -24.20 -8.77 6.25
N GLN A 229 -24.32 -10.09 6.10
CA GLN A 229 -24.73 -10.69 4.83
C GLN A 229 -26.15 -10.29 4.41
N ASP A 230 -27.03 -10.06 5.38
CA ASP A 230 -28.41 -9.60 5.13
C ASP A 230 -28.48 -8.10 4.75
N MET A 231 -27.40 -7.34 4.89
CA MET A 231 -27.37 -5.89 4.58
C MET A 231 -27.04 -5.56 3.12
N PHE A 232 -26.59 -6.52 2.30
CA PHE A 232 -26.22 -6.27 0.91
C PHE A 232 -26.68 -7.36 -0.06
N GLU A 233 -26.93 -6.97 -1.30
CA GLU A 233 -27.21 -7.91 -2.38
C GLU A 233 -25.91 -8.43 -3.00
N LYS A 234 -25.86 -9.74 -3.26
CA LYS A 234 -24.70 -10.37 -3.89
C LYS A 234 -24.56 -9.89 -5.33
N VAL A 235 -23.35 -9.43 -5.68
CA VAL A 235 -22.99 -9.04 -7.05
C VAL A 235 -22.32 -10.20 -7.76
N ASP A 236 -22.71 -10.48 -9.00
CA ASP A 236 -22.02 -11.45 -9.83
C ASP A 236 -20.82 -10.81 -10.54
N TYR A 237 -19.62 -11.03 -10.03
CA TYR A 237 -18.40 -10.38 -10.55
C TYR A 237 -17.80 -11.04 -11.79
N ARG A 238 -18.31 -12.19 -12.23
CA ARG A 238 -17.68 -12.99 -13.31
C ARG A 238 -17.62 -12.28 -14.66
N ASP A 239 -18.62 -11.43 -14.94
CA ASP A 239 -18.77 -10.71 -16.21
C ASP A 239 -18.72 -9.18 -16.02
N VAL A 240 -18.27 -8.70 -14.87
CA VAL A 240 -18.12 -7.26 -14.61
C VAL A 240 -16.96 -6.70 -15.45
N ASN A 241 -17.19 -5.55 -16.08
CA ASN A 241 -16.16 -4.76 -16.74
C ASN A 241 -16.04 -3.40 -16.05
N TRP A 242 -15.01 -3.26 -15.22
CA TRP A 242 -14.80 -2.07 -14.41
C TRP A 242 -14.44 -0.84 -15.24
N GLY A 243 -13.64 -1.00 -16.30
CA GLY A 243 -13.29 0.11 -17.21
C GLY A 243 -14.54 0.74 -17.82
N ARG A 244 -15.47 -0.08 -18.31
CA ARG A 244 -16.75 0.41 -18.85
C ARG A 244 -17.66 1.00 -17.78
N ALA A 245 -17.71 0.41 -16.59
CA ALA A 245 -18.49 0.97 -15.48
C ALA A 245 -18.02 2.38 -15.10
N GLN A 246 -16.69 2.58 -14.97
CA GLN A 246 -16.10 3.90 -14.71
C GLN A 246 -16.40 4.89 -15.84
N GLN A 247 -16.23 4.48 -17.10
CA GLN A 247 -16.51 5.33 -18.27
C GLN A 247 -17.97 5.80 -18.28
N ARG A 248 -18.93 4.88 -18.14
CA ARG A 248 -20.37 5.23 -18.09
C ARG A 248 -20.67 6.17 -16.92
N CYS A 249 -20.06 5.93 -15.76
CA CYS A 249 -20.23 6.78 -14.58
C CYS A 249 -19.75 8.21 -14.83
N PHE A 250 -18.57 8.38 -15.46
CA PHE A 250 -18.04 9.68 -15.85
C PHE A 250 -18.95 10.37 -16.87
N GLU A 251 -19.32 9.70 -17.96
CA GLU A 251 -20.15 10.28 -19.02
C GLU A 251 -21.49 10.80 -18.46
N LYS A 252 -22.10 10.04 -17.55
CA LYS A 252 -23.35 10.41 -16.87
C LYS A 252 -23.21 11.69 -16.02
N ASN A 253 -22.01 11.92 -15.48
CA ASN A 253 -21.65 13.00 -14.55
C ASN A 253 -20.73 14.06 -15.15
N ARG A 254 -20.52 14.06 -16.48
CA ARG A 254 -19.48 14.85 -17.17
C ARG A 254 -19.49 16.35 -16.85
N GLU A 255 -20.68 16.92 -16.74
CA GLU A 255 -20.90 18.35 -16.44
C GLU A 255 -20.18 18.82 -15.15
N ARG A 256 -19.92 17.92 -14.20
CA ARG A 256 -19.23 18.24 -12.93
C ARG A 256 -17.76 18.62 -13.15
N PHE A 257 -17.14 18.11 -14.21
CA PHE A 257 -15.69 18.17 -14.44
C PHE A 257 -15.30 19.21 -15.52
N GLU A 258 -16.28 19.74 -16.24
CA GLU A 258 -16.06 20.76 -17.25
C GLU A 258 -15.92 22.16 -16.61
N PRO A 259 -15.08 23.05 -17.16
CA PRO A 259 -15.07 24.45 -16.73
C PRO A 259 -16.45 25.06 -16.94
N SER A 260 -16.97 25.80 -15.94
CA SER A 260 -18.28 26.44 -16.07
C SER A 260 -18.28 27.41 -17.25
N SER A 261 -18.96 27.07 -18.34
CA SER A 261 -19.29 28.06 -19.36
C SER A 261 -20.27 29.07 -18.74
N ARG A 262 -20.11 30.36 -19.02
CA ARG A 262 -21.04 31.40 -18.55
C ARG A 262 -22.46 31.00 -18.97
N SER A 263 -23.30 30.61 -18.02
CA SER A 263 -24.68 30.23 -18.28
C SER A 263 -25.43 31.45 -18.82
N THR A 264 -25.85 31.36 -20.08
CA THR A 264 -26.89 32.21 -20.66
C THR A 264 -28.25 31.72 -20.14
N GLY A 265 -28.64 32.13 -18.94
CA GLY A 265 -29.95 31.80 -18.37
C GLY A 265 -30.02 32.03 -16.87
N ASN A 266 -31.05 32.76 -16.44
CA ASN A 266 -31.26 33.21 -15.06
C ASN A 266 -31.41 32.05 -14.05
N GLU A 267 -30.84 32.29 -12.85
CA GLU A 267 -31.17 31.72 -11.52
C GLU A 267 -30.19 30.78 -10.77
N ALA A 268 -28.98 30.52 -11.24
CA ALA A 268 -27.91 30.03 -10.34
C ALA A 268 -26.53 30.54 -10.76
N GLY A 269 -25.73 30.98 -9.80
CA GLY A 269 -24.33 31.36 -10.02
C GLY A 269 -23.50 30.21 -10.61
N PRO A 270 -22.29 30.49 -11.14
CA PRO A 270 -21.46 29.47 -11.75
C PRO A 270 -21.12 28.36 -10.75
N LYS A 271 -21.31 27.10 -11.16
CA LYS A 271 -20.95 25.92 -10.37
C LYS A 271 -19.44 25.74 -10.35
N LYS A 272 -18.92 25.23 -9.24
CA LYS A 272 -17.52 24.87 -9.06
C LYS A 272 -17.24 23.55 -9.77
N ARG A 273 -16.24 23.59 -10.66
CA ARG A 273 -15.65 22.39 -11.28
C ARG A 273 -15.09 21.48 -10.19
N VAL A 274 -15.40 20.20 -10.28
CA VAL A 274 -14.78 19.14 -9.49
C VAL A 274 -13.52 18.67 -10.21
N GLN A 275 -12.43 18.48 -9.47
CA GLN A 275 -11.17 17.99 -10.03
C GLN A 275 -11.30 16.49 -10.34
N ARG A 276 -10.62 16.04 -11.40
CA ARG A 276 -10.60 14.63 -11.79
C ARG A 276 -9.24 14.03 -11.47
N THR A 277 -9.21 12.85 -10.84
CA THR A 277 -7.96 12.23 -10.39
C THR A 277 -7.79 10.85 -11.02
N ALA A 278 -6.63 10.58 -11.63
CA ALA A 278 -6.25 9.22 -12.01
C ALA A 278 -5.64 8.49 -10.81
N TYR A 279 -6.04 7.24 -10.60
CA TYR A 279 -5.46 6.36 -9.60
C TYR A 279 -4.71 5.22 -10.30
N VAL A 280 -3.40 5.36 -10.43
CA VAL A 280 -2.56 4.51 -11.28
C VAL A 280 -1.89 3.41 -10.45
N LEU A 281 -2.35 2.17 -10.63
CA LEU A 281 -1.79 0.96 -10.06
C LEU A 281 -0.71 0.41 -10.99
N ARG A 282 0.51 0.22 -10.48
CA ARG A 282 1.61 -0.30 -11.30
C ARG A 282 1.70 -1.82 -11.23
N THR A 283 1.62 -2.48 -12.39
CA THR A 283 1.77 -3.94 -12.52
C THR A 283 2.74 -4.28 -13.65
N TRP A 284 2.94 -5.57 -13.93
CA TRP A 284 3.82 -6.03 -14.99
C TRP A 284 3.34 -7.35 -15.60
N THR A 285 3.81 -7.68 -16.79
CA THR A 285 3.57 -9.00 -17.42
C THR A 285 4.05 -10.13 -16.51
N GLY A 286 3.15 -11.07 -16.19
CA GLY A 286 3.40 -12.15 -15.23
C GLY A 286 3.18 -11.77 -13.76
N TYR A 287 2.56 -10.63 -13.47
CA TYR A 287 2.03 -10.32 -12.14
C TYR A 287 0.84 -11.24 -11.82
N GLU A 288 0.84 -11.88 -10.65
CA GLU A 288 -0.24 -12.76 -10.21
C GLU A 288 -1.28 -12.01 -9.39
N TYR A 289 -2.51 -11.95 -9.90
CA TYR A 289 -3.66 -11.37 -9.23
C TYR A 289 -4.40 -12.45 -8.45
N ASN A 290 -4.18 -12.52 -7.14
CA ASN A 290 -4.89 -13.46 -6.29
C ASN A 290 -6.27 -12.93 -5.86
N ASP A 291 -7.09 -13.81 -5.30
CA ASP A 291 -8.48 -13.51 -4.92
C ASP A 291 -8.62 -12.31 -3.96
N ILE A 292 -7.73 -12.17 -2.97
CA ILE A 292 -7.76 -11.04 -2.02
C ILE A 292 -7.43 -9.72 -2.72
N GLN A 293 -6.52 -9.75 -3.69
CA GLN A 293 -6.21 -8.58 -4.51
C GLN A 293 -7.39 -8.19 -5.37
N LEU A 294 -8.10 -9.15 -5.98
CA LEU A 294 -9.33 -8.85 -6.72
C LEU A 294 -10.35 -8.11 -5.84
N LEU A 295 -10.58 -8.58 -4.60
CA LEU A 295 -11.48 -7.91 -3.66
C LEU A 295 -11.04 -6.46 -3.35
N SER A 296 -9.74 -6.27 -3.12
CA SER A 296 -9.18 -4.94 -2.82
C SER A 296 -9.27 -3.99 -4.02
N LEU A 297 -9.04 -4.50 -5.23
CA LEU A 297 -9.15 -3.75 -6.48
C LEU A 297 -10.59 -3.32 -6.75
N ARG A 298 -11.56 -4.24 -6.59
CA ARG A 298 -13.00 -3.95 -6.69
C ARG A 298 -13.42 -2.88 -5.69
N ALA A 299 -12.94 -2.99 -4.45
CA ALA A 299 -13.18 -2.00 -3.41
C ALA A 299 -12.66 -0.61 -3.81
N MET A 300 -11.41 -0.51 -4.28
CA MET A 300 -10.84 0.76 -4.75
C MET A 300 -11.68 1.37 -5.88
N ILE A 301 -12.02 0.60 -6.92
CA ILE A 301 -12.74 1.13 -8.08
C ILE A 301 -14.14 1.58 -7.69
N ASN A 302 -14.86 0.77 -6.89
CA ASN A 302 -16.21 1.08 -6.43
C ASN A 302 -16.23 2.35 -5.56
N GLU A 303 -15.37 2.40 -4.55
CA GLU A 303 -15.35 3.46 -3.54
C GLU A 303 -14.80 4.78 -4.10
N LEU A 304 -13.76 4.73 -4.96
CA LEU A 304 -13.16 5.92 -5.52
C LEU A 304 -13.93 6.43 -6.74
N SER A 305 -14.34 5.56 -7.67
CA SER A 305 -14.90 5.97 -8.96
C SER A 305 -16.42 5.97 -8.97
N LEU A 306 -17.07 4.82 -8.78
CA LEU A 306 -18.51 4.70 -9.01
C LEU A 306 -19.33 5.48 -7.98
N LYS A 307 -19.01 5.33 -6.70
CA LYS A 307 -19.77 5.95 -5.60
C LYS A 307 -19.56 7.46 -5.50
N SER A 308 -18.40 7.97 -5.92
CA SER A 308 -18.12 9.41 -6.00
C SER A 308 -18.73 10.08 -7.24
N GLY A 309 -19.34 9.32 -8.15
CA GLY A 309 -19.84 9.83 -9.42
C GLY A 309 -18.73 10.20 -10.42
N GLY A 310 -17.61 9.49 -10.37
CA GLY A 310 -16.49 9.59 -11.32
C GLY A 310 -15.42 10.61 -10.95
N GLU A 311 -15.27 10.99 -9.67
CA GLU A 311 -14.19 11.91 -9.23
C GLU A 311 -12.80 11.31 -9.43
N TYR A 312 -12.72 9.98 -9.30
CA TYR A 312 -11.53 9.20 -9.57
C TYR A 312 -11.75 8.28 -10.77
N ASP A 313 -10.66 7.97 -11.46
CA ASP A 313 -10.58 6.97 -12.51
C ASP A 313 -9.38 6.06 -12.23
N VAL A 314 -9.63 4.79 -11.94
CA VAL A 314 -8.58 3.82 -11.59
C VAL A 314 -8.02 3.23 -12.87
N HIS A 315 -6.69 3.14 -12.96
CA HIS A 315 -5.96 2.63 -14.12
C HIS A 315 -4.89 1.62 -13.69
N PHE A 316 -4.65 0.61 -14.52
CA PHE A 316 -3.48 -0.26 -14.42
C PHE A 316 -2.44 0.18 -15.44
N LEU A 317 -1.25 0.55 -14.97
CA LEU A 317 -0.10 0.84 -15.83
C LEU A 317 0.83 -0.37 -15.84
N VAL A 318 0.71 -1.18 -16.89
CA VAL A 318 1.26 -2.54 -16.97
C VAL A 318 2.59 -2.53 -17.73
N HIS A 319 3.69 -2.79 -17.03
CA HIS A 319 5.01 -2.91 -17.64
C HIS A 319 5.16 -4.26 -18.38
N VAL A 320 5.32 -4.21 -19.70
CA VAL A 320 5.71 -5.35 -20.53
C VAL A 320 7.23 -5.47 -20.51
N LYS A 321 7.74 -6.42 -19.71
CA LYS A 321 9.19 -6.58 -19.44
C LYS A 321 9.99 -7.04 -20.66
N ASN A 322 9.33 -7.68 -21.64
CA ASN A 322 9.99 -8.15 -22.86
C ASN A 322 9.89 -7.08 -23.95
N ASP A 323 10.96 -6.29 -24.09
CA ASP A 323 11.07 -5.20 -25.09
C ASP A 323 10.98 -5.68 -26.55
N SER A 324 11.08 -6.99 -26.81
CA SER A 324 10.92 -7.54 -28.18
C SER A 324 9.46 -7.66 -28.61
N ILE A 325 8.49 -7.48 -27.72
CA ILE A 325 7.05 -7.53 -28.03
C ILE A 325 6.60 -6.15 -28.53
N PRO A 326 6.20 -6.00 -29.82
CA PRO A 326 5.95 -4.71 -30.42
C PRO A 326 4.53 -4.19 -30.13
N ILE A 327 4.18 -4.02 -28.84
CA ILE A 327 2.84 -3.61 -28.40
C ILE A 327 2.40 -2.24 -28.95
N TRP A 328 3.33 -1.41 -29.41
CA TRP A 328 3.06 -0.10 -30.01
C TRP A 328 2.81 -0.15 -31.52
N ALA A 329 3.11 -1.27 -32.18
CA ALA A 329 3.03 -1.41 -33.63
C ALA A 329 1.92 -2.35 -34.10
N SER A 330 1.35 -3.17 -33.21
CA SER A 330 0.27 -4.10 -33.52
C SER A 330 -0.79 -4.11 -32.41
N GLU A 331 -2.01 -3.72 -32.76
CA GLU A 331 -3.18 -3.78 -31.89
C GLU A 331 -3.54 -5.22 -31.49
N GLU A 332 -3.31 -6.19 -32.38
CA GLU A 332 -3.52 -7.61 -32.09
C GLU A 332 -2.58 -8.09 -30.98
N VAL A 333 -1.28 -7.79 -31.09
CA VAL A 333 -0.26 -8.15 -30.09
C VAL A 333 -0.50 -7.41 -28.78
N TYR A 334 -0.91 -6.14 -28.83
CA TYR A 334 -1.28 -5.38 -27.64
C TYR A 334 -2.42 -6.09 -26.88
N ASN A 335 -3.49 -6.45 -27.59
CA ASN A 335 -4.66 -7.08 -26.99
C ASN A 335 -4.36 -8.49 -26.47
N GLU A 336 -3.54 -9.27 -27.18
CA GLU A 336 -3.08 -10.58 -26.71
C GLU A 336 -2.28 -10.44 -25.40
N THR A 337 -1.27 -9.58 -25.40
CA THR A 337 -0.41 -9.32 -24.21
C THR A 337 -1.24 -8.85 -23.01
N LEU A 338 -2.22 -7.98 -23.24
CA LEU A 338 -3.12 -7.49 -22.20
C LEU A 338 -3.94 -8.63 -21.59
N ARG A 339 -4.57 -9.46 -22.44
CA ARG A 339 -5.44 -10.56 -22.00
C ARG A 339 -4.70 -11.65 -21.24
N GLU A 340 -3.44 -11.88 -21.58
CA GLU A 340 -2.58 -12.81 -20.86
C GLU A 340 -2.08 -12.25 -19.52
N SER A 341 -1.98 -10.92 -19.39
CA SER A 341 -1.34 -10.28 -18.24
C SER A 341 -2.30 -9.79 -17.17
N VAL A 342 -3.56 -9.50 -17.52
CA VAL A 342 -4.51 -8.82 -16.64
C VAL A 342 -5.83 -9.59 -16.58
N PRO A 343 -6.48 -9.72 -15.39
CA PRO A 343 -7.80 -10.31 -15.28
C PRO A 343 -8.84 -9.60 -16.15
N ARG A 344 -9.79 -10.38 -16.68
CA ARG A 344 -10.81 -9.91 -17.63
C ARG A 344 -11.60 -8.69 -17.15
N GLU A 345 -11.88 -8.59 -15.85
CA GLU A 345 -12.67 -7.48 -15.29
C GLU A 345 -11.96 -6.11 -15.38
N PHE A 346 -10.64 -6.08 -15.65
CA PHE A 346 -9.82 -4.86 -15.67
C PHE A 346 -9.20 -4.52 -17.05
N TRP A 347 -9.55 -5.24 -18.11
CA TRP A 347 -8.95 -5.00 -19.45
C TRP A 347 -9.14 -3.57 -19.93
N ASP A 348 -10.37 -3.03 -19.86
CA ASP A 348 -10.71 -1.70 -20.38
C ASP A 348 -10.24 -0.53 -19.49
N MET A 349 -9.44 -0.80 -18.47
CA MET A 349 -8.80 0.19 -17.60
C MET A 349 -7.29 -0.03 -17.47
N SER A 350 -6.69 -0.75 -18.44
CA SER A 350 -5.27 -1.12 -18.44
C SER A 350 -4.53 -0.51 -19.62
N THR A 351 -3.37 0.08 -19.35
CA THR A 351 -2.47 0.66 -20.33
C THR A 351 -1.13 -0.06 -20.28
N LEU A 352 -0.72 -0.69 -21.39
CA LEU A 352 0.57 -1.37 -21.50
C LEU A 352 1.68 -0.36 -21.87
N TRP A 353 2.88 -0.58 -21.34
CA TRP A 353 4.09 0.17 -21.71
C TRP A 353 5.36 -0.69 -21.65
N THR A 354 6.42 -0.31 -22.37
CA THR A 354 7.75 -0.95 -22.32
C THR A 354 8.88 0.05 -22.09
N GLU A 355 10.03 -0.41 -21.61
CA GLU A 355 11.24 0.41 -21.51
C GLU A 355 11.69 0.89 -22.91
N GLN A 356 11.53 0.05 -23.94
CA GLN A 356 11.80 0.44 -25.33
C GLN A 356 10.95 1.64 -25.81
N GLN A 357 9.67 1.72 -25.44
CA GLN A 357 8.84 2.89 -25.74
C GLN A 357 9.36 4.13 -25.00
N MET A 358 9.79 3.98 -23.74
CA MET A 358 10.35 5.10 -22.97
C MET A 358 11.67 5.61 -23.56
N ARG A 359 12.51 4.74 -24.13
CA ARG A 359 13.71 5.15 -24.88
C ARG A 359 13.41 6.01 -26.09
N THR A 360 12.29 5.73 -26.77
CA THR A 360 11.85 6.54 -27.92
C THR A 360 11.24 7.86 -27.46
N TYR A 361 10.51 7.84 -26.33
CA TYR A 361 9.83 9.01 -25.81
C TYR A 361 10.79 10.01 -25.13
N TYR A 362 11.82 9.52 -24.45
CA TYR A 362 12.88 10.33 -23.82
C TYR A 362 14.25 10.03 -24.46
N PRO A 363 14.50 10.47 -25.70
CA PRO A 363 15.69 10.04 -26.44
C PRO A 363 16.98 10.55 -25.79
N GLY A 364 17.99 9.67 -25.68
CA GLY A 364 19.32 10.02 -25.16
C GLY A 364 20.15 10.93 -26.09
N PRO A 365 21.44 11.15 -25.77
CA PRO A 365 22.16 10.53 -24.65
C PRO A 365 21.78 11.12 -23.28
N PHE A 366 21.85 10.28 -22.25
CA PHE A 366 21.99 10.68 -20.84
C PHE A 366 23.46 10.39 -20.49
N PRO A 367 24.37 11.39 -20.57
CA PRO A 367 25.80 11.11 -20.50
C PRO A 367 26.21 10.56 -19.13
N ASP A 368 27.04 9.52 -19.11
CA ASP A 368 27.50 8.89 -17.88
C ASP A 368 28.38 9.85 -17.06
N GLU A 369 29.09 10.77 -17.71
CA GLU A 369 29.87 11.84 -17.07
C GLU A 369 29.02 12.87 -16.31
N GLU A 370 27.71 12.94 -16.61
CA GLU A 370 26.73 13.78 -15.90
C GLU A 370 25.91 12.97 -14.88
N ASN A 371 26.32 11.73 -14.60
CA ASN A 371 25.76 10.90 -13.55
C ASN A 371 26.67 10.96 -12.32
N LEU A 372 26.12 11.38 -11.18
CA LEU A 372 26.88 11.45 -9.94
C LEU A 372 27.28 10.04 -9.45
N HIS A 373 26.31 9.13 -9.32
CA HIS A 373 26.60 7.73 -8.99
C HIS A 373 25.43 6.79 -9.32
N ASN A 374 25.64 5.82 -10.23
CA ASN A 374 24.68 4.75 -10.50
C ASN A 374 24.87 3.54 -9.57
N HIS A 375 24.40 3.63 -8.33
CA HIS A 375 24.48 2.51 -7.38
C HIS A 375 23.73 1.26 -7.86
N ALA A 376 22.68 1.44 -8.67
CA ALA A 376 21.89 0.33 -9.18
C ALA A 376 22.60 -0.51 -10.25
N GLU A 377 23.68 0.00 -10.84
CA GLU A 377 24.36 -0.57 -12.02
C GLU A 377 23.39 -0.89 -13.16
N ALA A 378 22.28 -0.15 -13.23
CA ALA A 378 21.18 -0.38 -14.15
C ALA A 378 21.09 0.73 -15.19
N ASP A 379 20.52 0.39 -16.34
CA ASP A 379 20.23 1.34 -17.40
C ASP A 379 19.23 2.41 -16.93
N ILE A 380 19.37 3.64 -17.43
CA ILE A 380 18.55 4.78 -16.99
C ILE A 380 17.06 4.60 -17.28
N TYR A 381 16.69 3.87 -18.33
CA TYR A 381 15.29 3.60 -18.68
C TYR A 381 14.73 2.39 -17.92
N GLY A 382 15.60 1.66 -17.21
CA GLY A 382 15.23 0.57 -16.33
C GLY A 382 14.20 1.04 -15.31
N VAL A 383 13.15 0.22 -15.09
CA VAL A 383 12.10 0.53 -14.11
C VAL A 383 12.66 0.85 -12.72
N TYR A 384 13.84 0.31 -12.38
CA TYR A 384 14.51 0.56 -11.10
C TYR A 384 15.04 1.99 -10.94
N ARG A 385 15.50 2.63 -12.03
CA ARG A 385 16.07 3.99 -11.99
C ARG A 385 15.08 5.07 -12.42
N SER A 386 14.11 4.74 -13.27
CA SER A 386 13.19 5.73 -13.84
C SER A 386 11.73 5.27 -13.88
N ALA A 387 11.24 4.65 -12.80
CA ALA A 387 9.84 4.21 -12.69
C ALA A 387 8.80 5.31 -13.03
N HIS A 388 9.14 6.58 -12.83
CA HIS A 388 8.27 7.71 -13.13
C HIS A 388 8.18 8.07 -14.61
N PHE A 389 9.05 7.55 -15.50
CA PHE A 389 8.97 7.83 -16.94
C PHE A 389 7.64 7.38 -17.53
N ALA A 390 7.20 6.18 -17.16
CA ALA A 390 5.92 5.63 -17.58
C ALA A 390 4.74 6.45 -17.03
N LEU A 391 4.82 6.92 -15.79
CA LEU A 391 3.78 7.77 -15.21
C LEU A 391 3.72 9.16 -15.87
N GLN A 392 4.88 9.77 -16.14
CA GLN A 392 4.98 11.02 -16.90
C GLN A 392 4.35 10.83 -18.29
N TRP A 393 4.72 9.77 -19.00
CA TRP A 393 4.15 9.43 -20.30
C TRP A 393 2.63 9.23 -20.23
N PHE A 394 2.13 8.47 -19.24
CA PHE A 394 0.70 8.27 -19.01
C PHE A 394 -0.02 9.61 -18.80
N ALA A 395 0.52 10.48 -17.95
CA ALA A 395 -0.07 11.80 -17.69
C ALA A 395 -0.10 12.71 -18.93
N GLN A 396 0.89 12.62 -19.82
CA GLN A 396 0.87 13.36 -21.10
C GLN A 396 -0.24 12.87 -22.05
N HIS A 397 -0.61 11.58 -21.98
CA HIS A 397 -1.68 10.99 -22.80
C HIS A 397 -3.06 11.14 -22.17
N HIS A 398 -3.12 11.57 -20.91
CA HIS A 398 -4.36 11.76 -20.16
C HIS A 398 -4.48 13.18 -19.58
N PRO A 399 -4.62 14.21 -20.44
CA PRO A 399 -4.70 15.60 -20.00
C PRO A 399 -5.99 15.95 -19.24
N GLU A 400 -6.98 15.07 -19.20
CA GLU A 400 -8.25 15.22 -18.49
C GLU A 400 -8.14 15.18 -16.95
N TYR A 401 -7.04 14.66 -16.40
CA TYR A 401 -6.82 14.58 -14.96
C TYR A 401 -6.03 15.77 -14.40
N ASP A 402 -6.41 16.23 -13.22
CA ASP A 402 -5.70 17.27 -12.47
C ASP A 402 -4.62 16.65 -11.56
N PHE A 403 -4.84 15.43 -11.07
CA PHE A 403 -3.96 14.70 -10.15
C PHE A 403 -3.82 13.23 -10.51
N PHE A 404 -2.72 12.63 -10.08
CA PHE A 404 -2.33 11.25 -10.33
C PHE A 404 -1.84 10.61 -9.03
N TRP A 405 -2.54 9.62 -8.52
CA TRP A 405 -1.98 8.72 -7.52
C TRP A 405 -1.09 7.70 -8.22
N ASN A 406 0.16 7.62 -7.81
CA ASN A 406 1.05 6.52 -8.15
C ASN A 406 1.01 5.50 -7.00
N TRP A 407 0.49 4.31 -7.26
CA TRP A 407 0.17 3.34 -6.22
C TRP A 407 0.79 1.98 -6.47
N GLU A 408 1.32 1.38 -5.41
CA GLU A 408 2.00 0.08 -5.45
C GLU A 408 1.03 -1.06 -5.08
N MET A 409 1.20 -2.21 -5.75
CA MET A 409 0.32 -3.36 -5.57
C MET A 409 0.49 -4.08 -4.23
N ASP A 410 1.54 -3.79 -3.46
CA ASP A 410 1.76 -4.34 -2.12
C ASP A 410 1.28 -3.39 -1.01
N VAL A 411 0.39 -2.44 -1.33
CA VAL A 411 -0.25 -1.55 -0.37
C VAL A 411 -1.71 -1.91 -0.19
N ARG A 412 -2.17 -2.06 1.05
CA ARG A 412 -3.60 -2.29 1.38
C ARG A 412 -4.12 -1.21 2.29
N TYR A 413 -5.41 -0.91 2.18
CA TYR A 413 -6.09 -0.02 3.12
C TYR A 413 -7.32 -0.71 3.70
N LEU A 414 -7.41 -0.77 5.03
CA LEU A 414 -8.53 -1.43 5.71
C LEU A 414 -9.78 -0.57 5.84
N GLY A 415 -9.67 0.75 5.73
CA GLY A 415 -10.81 1.66 5.82
C GLY A 415 -11.51 1.86 4.46
N HIS A 416 -12.29 2.93 4.39
CA HIS A 416 -12.95 3.37 3.15
C HIS A 416 -12.01 4.23 2.28
N TYR A 417 -11.75 3.82 1.03
CA TYR A 417 -10.76 4.45 0.15
C TYR A 417 -11.06 5.93 -0.14
N TYR A 418 -12.32 6.31 -0.38
CA TYR A 418 -12.70 7.72 -0.56
C TYR A 418 -12.43 8.57 0.69
N GLU A 419 -12.88 8.14 1.87
CA GLU A 419 -12.66 8.85 3.15
C GLU A 419 -11.16 9.16 3.35
N PHE A 420 -10.30 8.17 3.11
CA PHE A 420 -8.85 8.33 3.24
C PHE A 420 -8.29 9.33 2.22
N HIS A 421 -8.51 9.13 0.92
CA HIS A 421 -7.89 9.96 -0.10
C HIS A 421 -8.45 11.38 -0.16
N ASN A 422 -9.76 11.55 0.11
CA ASN A 422 -10.38 12.86 0.23
C ASN A 422 -9.85 13.60 1.47
N GLY A 423 -9.83 12.94 2.63
CA GLY A 423 -9.30 13.51 3.87
C GLY A 423 -7.84 13.94 3.77
N VAL A 424 -7.00 13.14 3.09
CA VAL A 424 -5.61 13.48 2.77
C VAL A 424 -5.50 14.71 1.88
N SER A 425 -6.37 14.84 0.87
CA SER A 425 -6.37 15.99 -0.05
C SER A 425 -6.84 17.27 0.66
N GLU A 426 -7.94 17.21 1.42
CA GLU A 426 -8.46 18.33 2.20
C GLU A 426 -7.45 18.83 3.25
N TRP A 427 -6.83 17.89 3.98
CA TRP A 427 -5.79 18.21 4.96
C TRP A 427 -4.63 18.98 4.30
N ALA A 428 -4.16 18.48 3.16
CA ALA A 428 -3.05 19.08 2.42
C ALA A 428 -3.41 20.47 1.88
N ALA A 429 -4.62 20.63 1.34
CA ALA A 429 -5.12 21.92 0.88
C ALA A 429 -5.16 22.96 2.01
N ALA A 430 -5.56 22.55 3.22
CA ALA A 430 -5.58 23.42 4.39
C ALA A 430 -4.20 23.86 4.89
N GLN A 431 -3.11 23.17 4.50
CA GLN A 431 -1.77 23.52 4.99
C GLN A 431 -1.22 24.79 4.32
N PRO A 432 -0.66 25.76 5.09
CA PRO A 432 0.13 26.84 4.52
C PRO A 432 1.46 26.30 3.98
N ARG A 433 2.02 26.94 2.95
CA ARG A 433 3.37 26.62 2.42
C ARG A 433 4.47 26.95 3.44
N LYS A 434 4.24 27.92 4.32
CA LYS A 434 5.19 28.33 5.35
C LYS A 434 5.51 27.17 6.28
N LEU A 435 6.80 26.84 6.38
CA LEU A 435 7.36 25.75 7.17
C LEU A 435 6.86 24.34 6.81
N LEU A 436 6.18 24.17 5.66
CA LEU A 436 5.61 22.88 5.28
C LEU A 436 6.67 21.83 5.00
N TRP A 437 7.79 22.23 4.38
CA TRP A 437 8.91 21.34 4.12
C TRP A 437 9.58 20.87 5.41
N GLU A 438 9.72 21.77 6.38
CA GLU A 438 10.32 21.50 7.68
C GLU A 438 9.44 20.54 8.48
N ARG A 439 8.11 20.73 8.46
CA ARG A 439 7.17 19.75 9.05
C ARG A 439 7.21 18.42 8.31
N SER A 440 7.30 18.46 6.98
CA SER A 440 7.27 17.26 6.15
C SER A 440 8.54 16.42 6.24
N ALA A 441 9.63 16.96 6.78
CA ALA A 441 10.87 16.22 7.02
C ALA A 441 10.87 15.44 8.35
N ARG A 442 9.78 15.50 9.14
CA ARG A 442 9.70 14.95 10.50
C ARG A 442 8.41 14.13 10.69
N PHE A 443 8.47 13.13 11.56
CA PHE A 443 7.32 12.40 12.07
C PHE A 443 6.61 13.20 13.17
N TRP A 444 5.31 13.39 13.02
CA TRP A 444 4.46 13.89 14.08
C TRP A 444 4.03 12.73 15.00
N ILE A 445 4.42 12.81 16.28
CA ILE A 445 4.05 11.86 17.34
C ILE A 445 3.00 12.54 18.23
N PRO A 446 1.69 12.26 18.09
CA PRO A 446 0.64 13.01 18.80
C PRO A 446 0.78 12.92 20.33
N SER A 447 1.20 11.76 20.85
CA SER A 447 1.38 11.55 22.29
C SER A 447 2.56 12.33 22.89
N LEU A 448 3.47 12.86 22.07
CA LEU A 448 4.62 13.65 22.49
C LEU A 448 4.46 15.13 22.13
N HIS A 449 4.09 15.41 20.88
CA HIS A 449 4.00 16.78 20.35
C HIS A 449 2.64 17.44 20.58
N GLY A 450 1.61 16.69 21.00
CA GLY A 450 0.24 17.17 21.11
C GLY A 450 -0.43 17.31 19.74
N THR A 451 -1.26 18.34 19.56
CA THR A 451 -1.97 18.60 18.30
C THR A 451 -1.00 18.90 17.16
N TYR A 452 -1.44 18.74 15.91
CA TYR A 452 -0.59 19.07 14.75
C TYR A 452 -0.23 20.56 14.70
N SER A 453 -1.08 21.45 15.23
CA SER A 453 -0.77 22.88 15.38
C SER A 453 0.38 23.09 16.38
N ALA A 454 0.33 22.43 17.54
CA ALA A 454 1.42 22.49 18.52
C ALA A 454 2.73 21.92 17.94
N PHE A 455 2.66 20.84 17.16
CA PHE A 455 3.80 20.33 16.40
C PHE A 455 4.32 21.35 15.38
N SER A 456 3.44 22.08 14.71
CA SER A 456 3.82 23.12 13.74
C SER A 456 4.58 24.27 14.41
N GLU A 457 4.10 24.74 15.57
CA GLU A 457 4.78 25.75 16.40
C GLU A 457 6.11 25.23 16.95
N PHE A 458 6.16 23.97 17.36
CA PHE A 458 7.39 23.33 17.82
C PHE A 458 8.45 23.31 16.70
N VAL A 459 8.06 22.92 15.48
CA VAL A 459 8.96 22.94 14.31
C VAL A 459 9.42 24.36 13.98
N GLU A 460 8.54 25.35 14.04
CA GLU A 460 8.91 26.76 13.83
C GLU A 460 9.98 27.22 14.82
N ASN A 461 9.77 26.96 16.11
CA ASN A 461 10.71 27.33 17.16
C ASN A 461 12.07 26.64 16.97
N GLU A 462 12.06 25.34 16.67
CA GLU A 462 13.30 24.59 16.42
C GLU A 462 14.06 25.12 15.19
N THR A 463 13.36 25.37 14.08
CA THR A 463 13.98 25.92 12.86
C THR A 463 14.65 27.27 13.16
N ARG A 464 14.01 28.13 13.97
CA ARG A 464 14.58 29.40 14.41
C ARG A 464 15.79 29.22 15.34
N GLU A 465 15.72 28.31 16.30
CA GLU A 465 16.81 28.05 17.26
C GLU A 465 18.06 27.48 16.59
N LYS A 466 17.89 26.70 15.52
CA LYS A 466 19.00 26.12 14.74
C LYS A 466 19.56 27.06 13.67
N ASP A 467 19.00 28.26 13.50
CA ASP A 467 19.33 29.19 12.40
C ASP A 467 19.24 28.50 11.02
N GLU A 468 18.30 27.56 10.88
CA GLU A 468 18.07 26.84 9.62
C GLU A 468 17.25 27.73 8.69
N LYS A 469 17.77 28.00 7.48
CA LYS A 469 17.04 28.75 6.46
C LYS A 469 15.84 27.92 5.96
N PRO A 470 14.60 28.37 6.19
CA PRO A 470 13.42 27.63 5.73
C PRO A 470 13.29 27.63 4.21
N ILE A 471 12.66 26.61 3.66
CA ILE A 471 12.32 26.57 2.23
C ILE A 471 11.15 27.52 1.96
N TRP A 472 11.35 28.47 1.04
CA TRP A 472 10.37 29.50 0.71
C TRP A 472 10.37 29.80 -0.80
N GLY A 473 9.59 29.01 -1.55
CA GLY A 473 9.52 29.10 -3.01
C GLY A 473 10.61 28.27 -3.72
N PRO A 474 10.86 28.53 -5.01
CA PRO A 474 11.83 27.80 -5.81
C PRO A 474 13.26 27.96 -5.28
N MET A 475 14.07 26.91 -5.41
CA MET A 475 15.47 26.93 -4.99
C MET A 475 16.40 27.25 -6.16
N GLU A 476 17.33 28.17 -5.93
CA GLU A 476 18.44 28.43 -6.84
C GLU A 476 19.62 27.52 -6.50
N PHE A 477 20.25 26.94 -7.53
CA PHE A 477 21.45 26.13 -7.41
C PHE A 477 22.27 26.20 -8.70
N GLU A 478 23.55 25.83 -8.62
CA GLU A 478 24.43 25.84 -9.79
C GLU A 478 24.03 24.76 -10.79
N THR A 479 23.90 25.16 -12.05
CA THR A 479 23.48 24.28 -13.13
C THR A 479 24.69 23.80 -13.93
N GLY A 480 24.54 22.66 -14.60
CA GLY A 480 25.48 22.25 -15.66
C GLY A 480 25.33 23.10 -16.92
N GLU A 481 26.01 22.72 -18.00
CA GLU A 481 25.95 23.41 -19.30
C GLU A 481 24.52 23.53 -19.85
N ARG A 482 23.65 22.58 -19.52
CA ARG A 482 22.25 22.58 -19.99
C ARG A 482 21.37 23.60 -19.27
N GLY A 483 21.75 24.11 -18.10
CA GLY A 483 20.88 24.98 -17.30
C GLY A 483 19.79 24.19 -16.56
N THR A 484 18.77 24.90 -16.05
CA THR A 484 17.53 24.33 -15.47
C THR A 484 16.32 25.02 -16.07
N LEU A 485 15.15 24.39 -16.02
CA LEU A 485 13.93 25.06 -16.48
C LEU A 485 13.55 26.22 -15.55
N PRO A 486 12.93 27.29 -16.09
CA PRO A 486 12.39 28.35 -15.26
C PRO A 486 11.27 27.81 -14.37
N SER A 487 11.27 28.24 -13.11
CA SER A 487 10.19 27.87 -12.19
C SER A 487 8.89 28.58 -12.54
N PRO A 488 7.72 27.92 -12.42
CA PRO A 488 6.44 28.56 -12.71
C PRO A 488 6.17 29.78 -11.83
N GLU A 489 5.57 30.84 -12.40
CA GLU A 489 5.38 32.11 -11.70
C GLU A 489 4.50 31.98 -10.45
N PHE A 490 3.49 31.11 -10.49
CA PHE A 490 2.59 30.86 -9.35
C PHE A 490 3.29 30.20 -8.15
N ASN A 491 4.48 29.64 -8.34
CA ASN A 491 5.29 29.08 -7.25
C ASN A 491 6.17 30.14 -6.57
N LYS A 492 6.27 31.36 -7.13
CA LYS A 492 6.99 32.45 -6.47
C LYS A 492 6.20 32.97 -5.27
N PRO A 493 6.83 33.14 -4.10
CA PRO A 493 6.13 33.64 -2.93
C PRO A 493 5.60 35.08 -3.17
N PRO A 494 4.36 35.39 -2.76
CA PRO A 494 3.79 36.73 -2.93
C PRO A 494 4.40 37.77 -1.98
N THR A 495 5.08 37.31 -0.92
CA THR A 495 5.74 38.14 0.09
C THR A 495 6.95 37.41 0.69
N THR A 496 7.74 38.10 1.51
CA THR A 496 8.88 37.52 2.23
C THR A 496 8.42 36.59 3.35
N PHE A 497 9.21 35.57 3.67
CA PHE A 497 8.91 34.59 4.73
C PHE A 497 8.46 35.22 6.06
N ASP A 498 9.17 36.26 6.54
CA ASP A 498 8.86 36.92 7.81
C ASP A 498 7.54 37.71 7.81
N LYS A 499 7.08 38.13 6.63
CA LYS A 499 5.84 38.92 6.47
C LYS A 499 4.62 38.07 6.23
N ASP A 500 4.79 36.83 5.77
CA ASP A 500 3.68 35.91 5.56
C ASP A 500 3.14 35.42 6.90
N ASN A 501 1.83 35.60 7.12
CA ASN A 501 1.14 35.14 8.32
C ASN A 501 0.44 33.80 8.07
N TYR A 502 1.15 32.84 7.48
CA TYR A 502 0.63 31.52 7.12
C TYR A 502 -0.54 31.59 6.13
N GLU A 503 -0.51 32.55 5.20
CA GLU A 503 -1.60 32.77 4.24
C GLU A 503 -1.30 32.08 2.90
N TRP A 504 -0.04 32.13 2.44
CA TRP A 504 0.32 31.58 1.14
C TRP A 504 0.12 30.05 1.09
N GLY A 505 -0.70 29.62 0.12
CA GLY A 505 -0.97 28.22 -0.18
C GLY A 505 -2.11 27.58 0.61
N VAL A 506 -2.80 28.31 1.51
CA VAL A 506 -4.01 27.80 2.16
C VAL A 506 -5.15 27.72 1.13
N GLY A 507 -5.81 26.56 1.05
CA GLY A 507 -6.81 26.24 0.04
C GLY A 507 -6.23 25.83 -1.32
N GLU A 508 -4.90 25.87 -1.48
CA GLU A 508 -4.21 25.35 -2.67
C GLU A 508 -3.94 23.85 -2.48
N GLU A 509 -4.40 23.01 -3.40
CA GLU A 509 -4.04 21.59 -3.42
C GLU A 509 -2.52 21.39 -3.49
N ALA A 510 -2.01 20.40 -2.75
CA ALA A 510 -0.60 20.04 -2.81
C ALA A 510 -0.26 19.33 -4.13
N ASP A 511 0.89 19.66 -4.69
CA ASP A 511 1.47 19.08 -5.89
C ASP A 511 2.07 17.71 -5.69
N LEU A 512 2.59 17.48 -4.49
CA LEU A 512 3.17 16.22 -4.10
C LEU A 512 2.68 15.86 -2.71
N LEU A 513 2.07 14.68 -2.59
CA LEU A 513 1.76 14.05 -1.32
C LEU A 513 2.50 12.74 -1.20
N THR A 514 3.12 12.52 -0.04
CA THR A 514 3.91 11.34 0.28
C THR A 514 3.45 10.73 1.60
N PHE A 515 3.68 9.44 1.78
CA PHE A 515 3.36 8.72 3.03
C PHE A 515 4.59 8.40 3.88
N ASN A 516 5.76 8.88 3.48
CA ASN A 516 6.95 8.94 4.33
C ASN A 516 7.47 10.39 4.34
N PRO A 517 8.21 10.79 5.38
CA PRO A 517 8.81 12.12 5.42
C PRO A 517 9.66 12.44 4.20
N ILE A 518 9.61 13.70 3.79
CA ILE A 518 10.38 14.27 2.69
C ILE A 518 11.75 14.71 3.23
N PHE A 519 12.64 13.74 3.43
CA PHE A 519 13.94 13.94 4.07
C PHE A 519 15.00 14.47 3.09
N ASP A 520 16.08 15.02 3.64
CA ASP A 520 17.28 15.39 2.87
C ASP A 520 18.22 14.17 2.80
N PRO A 521 18.36 13.52 1.64
CA PRO A 521 19.12 12.29 1.53
C PRO A 521 20.63 12.50 1.73
N THR A 522 21.13 13.74 1.58
CA THR A 522 22.56 14.06 1.79
C THR A 522 22.98 13.99 3.26
N LYS A 523 22.02 14.04 4.18
CA LYS A 523 22.22 13.91 5.63
C LYS A 523 22.13 12.47 6.12
N THR A 524 22.00 11.51 5.21
CA THR A 524 21.79 10.09 5.52
C THR A 524 22.85 9.24 4.84
N ASN A 525 22.89 7.95 5.19
CA ASN A 525 23.68 6.97 4.47
C ASN A 525 22.87 6.14 3.46
N TRP A 526 21.66 6.58 3.08
CA TRP A 526 20.84 5.91 2.08
C TRP A 526 21.62 5.73 0.77
N VAL A 527 21.51 4.54 0.17
CA VAL A 527 22.40 4.07 -0.89
C VAL A 527 22.16 4.78 -2.24
N PHE A 528 20.93 5.23 -2.50
CA PHE A 528 20.56 5.90 -3.75
C PHE A 528 20.62 7.43 -3.67
N ARG A 529 21.14 8.00 -2.59
CA ARG A 529 21.21 9.47 -2.37
C ARG A 529 21.98 10.22 -3.47
N ASP A 530 22.85 9.52 -4.18
CA ASP A 530 23.74 10.06 -5.20
C ASP A 530 23.35 9.61 -6.63
N ASP A 531 22.24 8.88 -6.82
CA ASP A 531 21.74 8.52 -8.16
C ASP A 531 20.97 9.69 -8.78
N VAL A 532 21.75 10.53 -9.47
CA VAL A 532 21.38 11.84 -10.01
C VAL A 532 22.03 11.99 -11.37
N SER A 533 21.21 12.17 -12.40
CA SER A 533 21.65 12.18 -13.80
C SER A 533 21.32 13.50 -14.49
N GLY A 534 22.24 13.99 -15.32
CA GLY A 534 22.10 15.20 -16.14
C GLY A 534 22.49 16.51 -15.45
N TYR A 535 22.86 16.46 -14.17
CA TYR A 535 23.20 17.64 -13.37
C TYR A 535 24.72 17.85 -13.24
N ASN A 536 25.13 18.99 -12.66
CA ASN A 536 26.52 19.24 -12.32
C ASN A 536 27.01 18.27 -11.22
N VAL A 537 27.91 17.35 -11.58
CA VAL A 537 28.44 16.32 -10.67
C VAL A 537 29.40 16.87 -9.61
N THR A 538 30.04 18.02 -9.84
CA THR A 538 30.95 18.65 -8.87
C THR A 538 30.18 19.43 -7.81
N ARG A 539 29.04 20.00 -8.19
CA ARG A 539 28.13 20.76 -7.33
C ARG A 539 26.70 20.25 -7.53
N PRO A 540 26.39 19.08 -6.96
CA PRO A 540 25.09 18.47 -7.10
C PRO A 540 23.95 19.39 -6.64
N PRO A 541 22.75 19.29 -7.25
CA PRO A 541 21.60 20.08 -6.83
C PRO A 541 21.16 19.70 -5.40
N PRO A 542 20.45 20.61 -4.69
CA PRO A 542 19.76 20.26 -3.46
C PRO A 542 18.70 19.18 -3.76
N ARG A 543 18.49 18.24 -2.84
CA ARG A 543 17.63 17.07 -3.10
C ARG A 543 16.75 16.74 -1.92
N ARG A 544 15.60 16.16 -2.20
CA ARG A 544 14.67 15.63 -1.22
C ARG A 544 14.18 14.27 -1.69
N ALA A 545 13.99 13.36 -0.76
CA ALA A 545 13.50 12.02 -1.04
C ALA A 545 12.37 11.65 -0.10
N ALA A 546 11.47 10.80 -0.58
CA ALA A 546 10.48 10.11 0.24
C ALA A 546 10.54 8.64 -0.17
N LEU A 547 10.95 7.77 0.76
CA LEU A 547 11.06 6.35 0.48
C LEU A 547 9.68 5.76 0.21
N VAL A 548 9.66 4.74 -0.64
CA VAL A 548 8.48 4.18 -1.30
C VAL A 548 7.88 5.18 -2.29
N THR A 549 7.74 4.79 -3.55
CA THR A 549 7.29 5.70 -4.60
C THR A 549 5.78 5.97 -4.61
N ILE A 550 5.06 5.66 -3.52
CA ILE A 550 3.63 5.90 -3.40
C ILE A 550 3.39 7.39 -3.10
N GLY A 551 2.49 8.01 -3.87
CA GLY A 551 2.12 9.40 -3.63
C GLY A 551 1.10 9.94 -4.62
N ARG A 552 0.62 11.17 -4.36
CA ARG A 552 -0.19 11.95 -5.29
C ARG A 552 0.67 13.00 -5.94
N LEU A 553 0.65 13.07 -7.27
CA LEU A 553 1.35 14.08 -8.05
C LEU A 553 0.33 14.92 -8.82
N SER A 554 0.51 16.23 -8.88
CA SER A 554 -0.29 17.09 -9.74
C SER A 554 0.13 16.96 -11.20
N LYS A 555 -0.81 17.22 -12.12
CA LYS A 555 -0.53 17.33 -13.55
C LYS A 555 0.63 18.31 -13.83
N ARG A 556 0.66 19.45 -13.14
CA ARG A 556 1.69 20.49 -13.32
C ARG A 556 3.07 20.04 -12.84
N LEU A 557 3.15 19.24 -11.76
CA LEU A 557 4.41 18.64 -11.33
C LEU A 557 4.90 17.62 -12.37
N LEU A 558 4.04 16.71 -12.80
CA LEU A 558 4.38 15.70 -13.82
C LEU A 558 4.79 16.32 -15.16
N GLN A 559 4.19 17.46 -15.53
CA GLN A 559 4.59 18.24 -16.71
C GLN A 559 6.03 18.75 -16.59
N ILE A 560 6.38 19.39 -15.47
CA ILE A 560 7.75 19.88 -15.27
C ILE A 560 8.74 18.72 -15.17
N MET A 561 8.39 17.62 -14.49
CA MET A 561 9.24 16.43 -14.45
C MET A 561 9.47 15.85 -15.87
N HIS A 562 8.43 15.83 -16.70
CA HIS A 562 8.53 15.44 -18.11
C HIS A 562 9.49 16.35 -18.87
N GLU A 563 9.37 17.67 -18.75
CA GLU A 563 10.22 18.65 -19.44
C GLU A 563 11.67 18.61 -18.95
N GLU A 564 11.90 18.46 -17.64
CA GLU A 564 13.24 18.28 -17.06
C GLU A 564 13.90 17.01 -17.65
N THR A 565 13.15 15.92 -17.76
CA THR A 565 13.64 14.68 -18.37
C THR A 565 13.89 14.85 -19.88
N SER A 566 12.91 15.37 -20.62
CA SER A 566 12.88 15.37 -22.10
C SER A 566 13.71 16.47 -22.74
N ASN A 567 13.94 17.59 -22.05
CA ASN A 567 14.71 18.72 -22.57
C ASN A 567 16.09 18.80 -21.91
N MET A 568 16.16 18.57 -20.59
CA MET A 568 17.39 18.79 -19.81
C MET A 568 18.16 17.50 -19.55
N ARG A 569 17.51 16.33 -19.74
CA ARG A 569 18.03 15.00 -19.31
C ARG A 569 18.24 14.92 -17.80
N HIS A 570 17.57 15.77 -17.05
CA HIS A 570 17.58 15.72 -15.61
C HIS A 570 16.67 14.60 -15.14
N THR A 571 17.20 13.74 -14.28
CA THR A 571 16.42 12.75 -13.54
C THR A 571 17.19 12.32 -12.29
N MET A 572 16.52 11.63 -11.39
CA MET A 572 17.07 11.08 -10.15
C MET A 572 16.42 9.73 -9.87
N PHE A 573 16.95 9.01 -8.89
CA PHE A 573 16.32 7.79 -8.39
C PHE A 573 14.82 8.02 -8.11
N PRO A 574 13.92 7.05 -8.37
CA PRO A 574 12.49 7.29 -8.38
C PRO A 574 11.93 7.89 -7.08
N GLU A 575 12.45 7.48 -5.92
CA GLU A 575 12.03 7.97 -4.59
C GLU A 575 12.50 9.41 -4.29
N MET A 576 13.44 9.93 -5.09
CA MET A 576 13.99 11.28 -4.97
C MET A 576 13.43 12.24 -6.02
N TRP A 577 13.05 11.72 -7.20
CA TRP A 577 12.75 12.55 -8.35
C TRP A 577 11.58 13.51 -8.15
N PRO A 578 10.35 13.07 -7.78
CA PRO A 578 9.23 14.00 -7.60
C PRO A 578 9.49 15.05 -6.51
N SER A 579 10.04 14.63 -5.38
CA SER A 579 10.34 15.50 -4.23
C SER A 579 11.41 16.55 -4.56
N SER A 580 12.42 16.18 -5.34
CA SER A 580 13.48 17.11 -5.74
C SER A 580 13.00 18.10 -6.80
N VAL A 581 12.22 17.67 -7.79
CA VAL A 581 11.60 18.60 -8.76
C VAL A 581 10.62 19.56 -8.05
N ALA A 582 9.85 19.06 -7.08
CA ALA A 582 8.97 19.89 -6.27
C ALA A 582 9.75 20.96 -5.50
N LEU A 583 10.90 20.59 -4.92
CA LEU A 583 11.80 21.52 -4.23
C LEU A 583 12.39 22.57 -5.19
N HIS A 584 12.95 22.13 -6.32
CA HIS A 584 13.62 23.01 -7.28
C HIS A 584 12.68 24.09 -7.80
N HIS A 585 11.46 23.69 -8.18
CA HIS A 585 10.49 24.60 -8.79
C HIS A 585 9.49 25.21 -7.82
N GLY A 586 9.66 25.00 -6.51
CA GLY A 586 8.82 25.61 -5.46
C GLY A 586 7.37 25.13 -5.43
N PHE A 587 7.12 23.88 -5.82
CA PHE A 587 5.78 23.28 -5.72
C PHE A 587 5.41 22.96 -4.26
N LYS A 588 4.10 22.88 -3.97
CA LYS A 588 3.62 22.56 -2.61
C LYS A 588 3.73 21.05 -2.38
N ALA A 589 4.68 20.62 -1.57
CA ALA A 589 4.87 19.21 -1.22
C ALA A 589 4.63 18.96 0.26
N ALA A 590 3.98 17.85 0.61
CA ALA A 590 3.69 17.49 1.99
C ALA A 590 3.87 15.99 2.28
N TYR A 591 4.37 15.68 3.47
CA TYR A 591 4.25 14.35 4.08
C TYR A 591 2.94 14.27 4.88
N VAL A 592 2.14 13.27 4.57
CA VAL A 592 0.81 13.06 5.14
C VAL A 592 0.88 12.40 6.52
N PRO A 593 0.33 13.01 7.59
CA PRO A 593 0.33 12.48 8.95
C PRO A 593 -0.72 11.38 9.16
N HIS A 594 -0.67 10.33 8.35
CA HIS A 594 -1.57 9.18 8.47
C HIS A 594 -1.22 8.27 9.66
N PRO A 595 -2.19 7.55 10.25
CA PRO A 595 -1.95 6.64 11.35
C PRO A 595 -0.92 5.53 11.04
N ILE A 596 0.19 5.48 11.79
CA ILE A 596 1.18 4.39 11.73
C ILE A 596 1.30 3.73 13.11
N TYR A 597 1.14 2.42 13.13
CA TYR A 597 1.16 1.58 14.33
C TYR A 597 2.50 0.87 14.48
N PHE A 598 2.86 0.54 15.72
CA PHE A 598 4.05 -0.23 16.05
C PHE A 598 3.70 -1.42 16.94
N GLU A 599 4.37 -2.56 16.74
CA GLU A 599 4.09 -3.81 17.46
C GLU A 599 4.59 -3.83 18.92
N HIS A 600 5.38 -2.83 19.30
CA HIS A 600 5.94 -2.70 20.65
C HIS A 600 5.58 -1.36 21.29
N LYS A 601 5.63 -1.31 22.62
CA LYS A 601 5.40 -0.12 23.43
C LYS A 601 6.68 0.73 23.50
N TRP A 602 6.90 1.57 22.49
CA TRP A 602 8.05 2.47 22.41
C TRP A 602 8.00 3.57 23.47
N PRO A 603 9.10 3.82 24.20
CA PRO A 603 9.27 5.07 24.95
C PRO A 603 9.28 6.26 23.97
N LEU A 604 8.44 7.26 24.23
CA LEU A 604 8.19 8.35 23.29
C LEU A 604 9.45 9.17 22.98
N ASP A 605 10.26 9.50 23.99
CA ASP A 605 11.52 10.24 23.80
C ASP A 605 12.51 9.44 22.96
N THR A 606 12.62 8.14 23.20
CA THR A 606 13.48 7.24 22.43
C THR A 606 13.02 7.16 20.97
N MET A 607 11.71 7.04 20.75
CA MET A 607 11.14 7.03 19.40
C MET A 607 11.43 8.35 18.66
N ASN A 608 11.20 9.48 19.32
CA ASN A 608 11.46 10.80 18.74
C ASN A 608 12.96 10.97 18.40
N GLN A 609 13.85 10.58 19.32
CA GLN A 609 15.29 10.63 19.08
C GLN A 609 15.69 9.83 17.84
N ILE A 610 15.18 8.61 17.68
CA ILE A 610 15.54 7.73 16.57
C ILE A 610 14.97 8.22 15.23
N PHE A 611 13.69 8.59 15.21
CA PHE A 611 13.00 8.88 13.96
C PHE A 611 13.15 10.33 13.48
N ASN A 612 13.26 11.30 14.40
CA ASN A 612 13.36 12.72 14.05
C ASN A 612 14.76 13.31 14.25
N TYR A 613 15.59 12.73 15.13
CA TYR A 613 16.88 13.30 15.53
C TYR A 613 18.05 12.31 15.48
N PRO A 614 18.26 11.58 14.38
CA PRO A 614 19.45 10.73 14.27
C PRO A 614 20.72 11.56 14.46
N THR A 615 21.67 11.09 15.27
CA THR A 615 22.87 11.88 15.62
C THR A 615 23.99 11.73 14.58
N ALA A 616 23.92 10.66 13.78
CA ALA A 616 24.84 10.40 12.68
C ALA A 616 24.10 9.90 11.44
N PRO A 617 24.65 10.08 10.21
CA PRO A 617 24.01 9.64 8.98
C PRO A 617 23.63 8.15 8.93
N HIS A 618 24.39 7.29 9.62
CA HIS A 618 24.14 5.84 9.67
C HIS A 618 23.06 5.43 10.67
N GLU A 619 22.68 6.33 11.58
CA GLU A 619 21.55 6.13 12.50
C GLU A 619 20.23 6.58 11.87
N SER A 620 20.27 7.28 10.74
CA SER A 620 19.08 7.73 10.02
C SER A 620 18.12 6.55 9.77
N PRO A 621 16.82 6.70 10.07
CA PRO A 621 15.82 5.69 9.74
C PRO A 621 15.67 5.51 8.23
N PHE A 622 16.11 6.49 7.43
CA PHE A 622 16.18 6.44 5.97
C PHE A 622 17.59 6.03 5.53
N GLY A 623 17.95 4.77 5.71
CA GLY A 623 19.32 4.27 5.57
C GLY A 623 19.54 3.02 6.42
N TRP A 624 20.71 2.86 7.03
CA TRP A 624 20.99 1.66 7.87
C TRP A 624 20.14 1.59 9.16
N GLY A 625 19.56 2.70 9.61
CA GLY A 625 18.60 2.74 10.72
C GLY A 625 17.20 2.22 10.38
N GLU A 626 16.96 1.77 9.15
CA GLU A 626 15.65 1.31 8.67
C GLU A 626 15.03 0.15 9.46
N HIS A 627 15.85 -0.64 10.15
CA HIS A 627 15.40 -1.76 10.99
C HIS A 627 14.41 -1.31 12.08
N ASN A 628 14.41 -0.03 12.44
CA ASN A 628 13.44 0.56 13.36
C ASN A 628 12.00 0.51 12.85
N PHE A 629 11.79 0.43 11.53
CA PHE A 629 10.46 0.29 10.93
C PHE A 629 9.95 -1.16 10.83
N GLN A 630 10.75 -2.17 11.17
CA GLN A 630 10.29 -3.57 11.06
C GLN A 630 9.06 -3.85 11.92
N GLY A 631 8.96 -3.18 13.07
CA GLY A 631 7.78 -3.26 13.92
C GLY A 631 6.61 -2.36 13.49
N ALA A 632 6.71 -1.61 12.38
CA ALA A 632 5.72 -0.63 11.96
C ALA A 632 4.66 -1.19 10.99
N SER A 633 3.48 -0.56 10.91
CA SER A 633 2.45 -0.90 9.92
C SER A 633 2.71 -0.34 8.52
N PHE A 634 3.64 0.60 8.38
CA PHE A 634 3.95 1.28 7.13
C PHE A 634 5.44 1.62 7.05
N TYR A 635 6.13 1.02 6.07
CA TYR A 635 7.46 1.38 5.55
C TYR A 635 7.83 0.36 4.46
N TYR A 636 8.91 0.50 3.70
CA TYR A 636 9.26 -0.49 2.67
C TYR A 636 9.68 -1.87 3.23
N ASN A 637 10.27 -1.88 4.43
CA ASN A 637 10.74 -3.08 5.13
C ASN A 637 9.96 -3.35 6.43
N ALA A 638 8.70 -2.91 6.51
CA ALA A 638 7.85 -3.13 7.66
C ALA A 638 7.37 -4.59 7.75
N GLY A 639 7.68 -5.27 8.87
CA GLY A 639 7.28 -6.65 9.12
C GLY A 639 5.86 -6.78 9.67
N LEU A 640 5.46 -5.88 10.59
CA LEU A 640 4.13 -5.90 11.21
C LEU A 640 3.01 -5.78 10.17
N SER A 641 3.19 -4.95 9.13
CA SER A 641 2.18 -4.73 8.09
C SER A 641 1.58 -6.02 7.53
N GLY A 642 2.44 -6.90 6.99
CA GLY A 642 2.03 -8.17 6.38
C GLY A 642 1.45 -9.15 7.39
N ALA A 643 2.09 -9.24 8.57
CA ALA A 643 1.62 -10.10 9.65
C ALA A 643 0.20 -9.70 10.11
N LEU A 644 -0.03 -8.41 10.32
CA LEU A 644 -1.32 -7.88 10.77
C LEU A 644 -2.43 -8.09 9.73
N TRP A 645 -2.11 -7.87 8.44
CA TRP A 645 -3.05 -8.09 7.34
C TRP A 645 -3.50 -9.55 7.22
N ARG A 646 -2.55 -10.50 7.18
CA ARG A 646 -2.86 -11.94 7.14
C ARG A 646 -3.66 -12.39 8.35
N ARG A 647 -3.31 -11.88 9.53
CA ARG A 647 -4.06 -12.12 10.77
C ARG A 647 -5.48 -11.59 10.71
N TRP A 648 -5.70 -10.41 10.13
CA TRP A 648 -7.02 -9.83 9.94
C TRP A 648 -7.88 -10.64 8.95
N LEU A 649 -7.27 -11.16 7.86
CA LEU A 649 -7.91 -12.08 6.93
C LEU A 649 -8.32 -13.42 7.57
N GLY A 650 -7.83 -13.69 8.79
CA GLY A 650 -8.13 -14.89 9.55
C GLY A 650 -7.12 -16.03 9.32
N ASP A 651 -5.95 -15.75 8.75
CA ASP A 651 -4.88 -16.75 8.60
C ASP A 651 -4.07 -16.92 9.90
N LYS A 652 -3.24 -17.96 9.93
CA LYS A 652 -2.27 -18.20 11.00
C LYS A 652 -0.96 -17.50 10.69
N GLU A 653 -0.50 -16.69 11.63
CA GLU A 653 0.80 -16.01 11.58
C GLU A 653 1.51 -16.22 12.91
N ASP A 654 2.81 -16.52 12.88
CA ASP A 654 3.64 -16.71 14.07
C ASP A 654 3.06 -17.69 15.10
N GLY A 655 2.38 -18.74 14.61
CA GLY A 655 1.77 -19.78 15.45
C GLY A 655 0.44 -19.40 16.11
N ASN A 656 -0.07 -18.19 15.88
CA ASN A 656 -1.35 -17.70 16.39
C ASN A 656 -2.33 -17.44 15.23
N GLY A 657 -3.63 -17.28 15.52
CA GLY A 657 -4.64 -16.93 14.50
C GLY A 657 -5.37 -18.13 13.92
N GLY A 658 -6.04 -17.93 12.79
CA GLY A 658 -6.97 -18.93 12.25
C GLY A 658 -8.33 -18.95 12.94
N LYS A 659 -9.32 -19.55 12.26
CA LYS A 659 -10.69 -19.77 12.77
C LYS A 659 -10.77 -20.24 14.22
N LYS A 660 -10.00 -21.26 14.60
CA LYS A 660 -10.01 -21.81 15.97
C LYS A 660 -9.54 -20.80 17.02
N PHE A 661 -8.65 -19.89 16.66
CA PHE A 661 -8.22 -18.81 17.55
C PHE A 661 -9.35 -17.81 17.73
N GLU A 662 -9.95 -17.35 16.63
CA GLU A 662 -11.06 -16.38 16.65
C GLU A 662 -12.28 -16.92 17.43
N GLU A 663 -12.63 -18.19 17.25
CA GLU A 663 -13.73 -18.86 17.97
C GLU A 663 -13.50 -18.87 19.50
N LYS A 664 -12.24 -19.01 19.93
CA LYS A 664 -11.88 -19.12 21.36
C LYS A 664 -11.61 -17.80 22.06
N HIS A 665 -11.35 -16.72 21.33
CA HIS A 665 -10.98 -15.41 21.88
C HIS A 665 -12.10 -14.39 21.62
N SER A 666 -11.76 -13.20 21.12
CA SER A 666 -12.67 -12.07 20.90
C SER A 666 -13.37 -12.07 19.53
N GLY A 667 -13.34 -13.19 18.79
CA GLY A 667 -13.89 -13.28 17.43
C GLY A 667 -12.93 -12.76 16.35
N ARG A 668 -13.49 -12.50 15.16
CA ARG A 668 -12.74 -11.94 14.02
C ARG A 668 -12.11 -10.62 14.38
N MET A 669 -10.87 -10.41 13.94
CA MET A 669 -10.17 -9.14 14.14
C MET A 669 -10.96 -7.98 13.53
N CYS A 670 -11.06 -6.89 14.28
CA CYS A 670 -11.68 -5.66 13.82
C CYS A 670 -10.66 -4.53 13.99
N LEU A 671 -10.30 -3.85 12.90
CA LEU A 671 -9.26 -2.83 12.91
C LEU A 671 -9.83 -1.52 12.37
N ARG A 672 -9.40 -0.39 12.92
CA ARG A 672 -9.62 0.93 12.30
C ARG A 672 -8.96 0.97 10.91
N GLY A 673 -9.17 2.06 10.15
CA GLY A 673 -8.49 2.24 8.86
C GLY A 673 -6.96 2.24 9.03
N ILE A 674 -6.26 1.25 8.47
CA ILE A 674 -4.79 1.16 8.49
C ILE A 674 -4.31 1.10 7.05
N LEU A 675 -3.31 1.94 6.73
CA LEU A 675 -2.53 1.81 5.50
C LEU A 675 -1.40 0.82 5.75
N HIS A 676 -1.51 -0.35 5.15
CA HIS A 676 -0.54 -1.44 5.26
C HIS A 676 0.47 -1.33 4.14
N HIS A 677 1.75 -1.24 4.48
CA HIS A 677 2.83 -1.41 3.52
C HIS A 677 4.10 -1.97 4.21
N PRO A 678 4.75 -2.99 3.63
CA PRO A 678 4.33 -3.73 2.43
C PRO A 678 3.45 -4.94 2.79
N ILE A 679 2.70 -5.43 1.81
CA ILE A 679 2.03 -6.74 1.78
C ILE A 679 2.66 -7.54 0.64
N LYS A 680 3.73 -8.28 0.97
CA LYS A 680 4.46 -9.09 -0.04
C LYS A 680 3.74 -10.40 -0.38
N SER A 681 2.83 -10.86 0.47
CA SER A 681 1.96 -12.01 0.22
C SER A 681 0.67 -11.89 1.03
N GLU A 682 -0.42 -12.37 0.44
CA GLU A 682 -1.76 -12.29 1.04
C GLU A 682 -2.06 -13.40 2.03
N GLY A 683 -1.31 -14.50 2.01
CA GLY A 683 -1.46 -15.64 2.92
C GLY A 683 -2.91 -16.10 3.14
N VAL A 684 -3.43 -16.90 2.20
CA VAL A 684 -4.54 -17.84 2.45
C VAL A 684 -4.32 -19.08 1.56
N GLU A 685 -3.34 -19.93 1.88
CA GLU A 685 -3.22 -21.24 1.21
C GLU A 685 -4.38 -22.13 1.66
N SER A 686 -5.37 -22.31 0.78
CA SER A 686 -6.23 -23.49 0.85
C SER A 686 -5.33 -24.72 0.68
N PRO A 687 -5.45 -25.79 1.49
CA PRO A 687 -4.74 -27.03 1.19
C PRO A 687 -5.13 -27.48 -0.22
N PRO A 688 -4.21 -28.04 -1.02
CA PRO A 688 -4.49 -28.41 -2.40
C PRO A 688 -5.75 -29.28 -2.46
N MET A 689 -6.75 -28.83 -3.22
CA MET A 689 -7.85 -29.70 -3.63
C MET A 689 -7.20 -30.83 -4.43
N TRP A 690 -7.23 -32.03 -3.85
CA TRP A 690 -6.85 -33.25 -4.54
C TRP A 690 -7.70 -33.35 -5.82
N PRO A 691 -7.12 -33.71 -6.98
CA PRO A 691 -7.90 -33.89 -8.19
C PRO A 691 -8.85 -35.08 -7.97
N LEU A 692 -10.15 -34.83 -8.10
CA LEU A 692 -11.13 -35.88 -8.37
C LEU A 692 -11.07 -36.29 -9.84
#